data_AF-A0A2X0VER7-F1
#
_entry.id   AF-A0A2X0VER7-F1
#
_cell.length_a   1.000
_cell.length_b   1.000
_cell.length_c   1.000
_cell.angle_alpha   90.00
_cell.angle_beta   90.00
_cell.angle_gamma   90.00
#
_symmetry.space_group_name_H-M   'P 1'
#
loop_
_entity.id
_entity.type
_entity.pdbx_description
1 polymer ?
#
loop_
_entity_poly.entity_id
_entity_poly.type
_entity_poly.pdbx_seq_one_letter_code
_entity_poly.pdbx_strand_id
1 'polypeptide(L)'
;MNLKRTLAGCAVAAAMVLAPMSAPAFADAPPTPTGIPAAVPLSSTPKIAKWQELQYGMFMHFGVYSVYGGYYNGHRQAMGYPEQIKAWEKIPTDDYLLKAKDLAANFDAAAICKTAHDSGMKYLMITSKHHDGFAMWDTKTTDYNIVKQSNYGKDPMKELSTECNKLGVKLAFYFSIIDWTKQTPEPYGNVNPIDEDLMTTVIKPQLTELLTNYGPIAELWFDMGGPTAEQSQRMAQWVHELQPETMVNSRVWNKAGDFEVGGDNSVTTDFHMGPWESIRSIFPACWGYCSWANRDANAKSYKERELVNNLIGTVASGGQFAYNIGPKGDGTIDEFDSGVVTEVGQWMARHPDAITGARPTWFPAPNWGKVMTKGNDLYFFPELWSPGKTLTLPGVGGHVTGVTVDGTERALEYKQDGTTLTVTMSGDNPEPSLRPVIKVTFDAAPTYVPTQTVTAVDGATISSEQFFARASALRYSGAQAYDAYLVNKTDKAITDLTLKFSGNFSPTTTYKITLGEKSVEATGAQIEAGEVGEGLALEPHKITPLRLELAHPSYYADPIGLHSVSATVHVYGDNAATQPPVIATDPSSVSVKAGESATFTVVASGRPAATIQWYRVPKGSTEGTAIDGATGAMYTLTTTLEDDGAQFYAVATNANGSVTSQRATLTVTKGSDNLALNKTASMSSMGWGGTASRAVDGDTDGVWDHGSVAHTGKQANPWWEVDLGENHPLGVVNVWNRSSSDNCQGVSCDQRLHDFWVVASTEHLSDTFNPASAGAVDGVHMIKVDGVGGRPSAVDFEGFEARYIRVIQPTEFGEFALAEVEAFAPATPTPDPQEQEPPAFAPLTVTANPAADAQISGDGAFRTVTAKEGTEVTIKAEVSGKPAPALFWQIKRQGSDSWAILDDENGPELTLTIDGENNGSVIRVMAMNEAGVAESGLVALALADEPSPEPEPSPDPTPDPVPTPDPAPVPDHTVGTWMNDGVGWWWKITGGGYAKNETLILGGSVYRFDQNGYMLSGWVYWDGAWHYHNGDGAQMTGWANLGGAWFYLMPDSGAMVTGWHMVENKWFYFAANGVMSTGWLHVNGQWYYLDPSGAMHTGWLQLGSHWYFMSERGAMTIGWRPVGSAWYYFGASGQMSTGWQQISGAWYYFGTGGDMYTGRHWIGWRWYTFGSDGQWLG
;
A
#
# COMPACT_ATOMS: atom_id res chain seq x y z
N MET A 1 -59.79 -38.70 19.50
CA MET A 1 -59.52 -40.16 19.47
C MET A 1 -58.08 -40.36 19.92
N ASN A 2 -57.87 -40.59 21.22
CA ASN A 2 -57.67 -41.89 21.90
C ASN A 2 -56.27 -42.50 21.64
N LEU A 3 -55.45 -42.96 22.60
CA LEU A 3 -55.37 -42.84 24.07
C LEU A 3 -54.14 -43.69 24.53
N LYS A 4 -53.37 -43.22 25.53
CA LYS A 4 -52.70 -43.96 26.65
C LYS A 4 -51.47 -44.88 26.38
N ARG A 5 -50.32 -44.62 27.05
CA ARG A 5 -49.80 -45.11 28.38
C ARG A 5 -49.22 -46.56 28.30
N THR A 6 -48.19 -47.02 29.03
CA THR A 6 -47.70 -46.74 30.39
C THR A 6 -46.30 -47.36 30.63
N LEU A 7 -45.65 -46.86 31.68
CA LEU A 7 -44.45 -47.28 32.41
C LEU A 7 -44.34 -48.74 32.93
N ALA A 8 -43.07 -49.12 33.16
CA ALA A 8 -42.46 -49.79 34.33
C ALA A 8 -42.74 -51.27 34.67
N GLY A 9 -41.69 -51.94 35.15
CA GLY A 9 -41.81 -53.11 36.04
C GLY A 9 -40.54 -53.98 36.15
N CYS A 10 -39.86 -53.87 37.29
CA CYS A 10 -38.68 -54.65 37.73
C CYS A 10 -38.97 -56.13 38.06
N ALA A 11 -37.92 -56.95 38.13
CA ALA A 11 -37.80 -58.05 39.10
C ALA A 11 -36.32 -58.34 39.45
N VAL A 12 -36.11 -58.83 40.67
CA VAL A 12 -34.88 -58.83 41.51
C VAL A 12 -34.33 -60.25 41.70
N ALA A 13 -33.00 -60.38 41.87
CA ALA A 13 -32.22 -61.29 42.77
C ALA A 13 -30.77 -61.34 42.24
N ALA A 14 -29.66 -61.51 42.96
CA ALA A 14 -29.25 -61.61 44.36
C ALA A 14 -27.75 -62.02 44.33
N ALA A 15 -26.85 -61.42 45.13
CA ALA A 15 -25.69 -62.07 45.82
C ALA A 15 -24.63 -61.04 46.25
N MET A 16 -24.19 -61.18 47.51
CA MET A 16 -23.28 -60.29 48.24
C MET A 16 -21.79 -60.68 48.10
N VAL A 17 -20.97 -59.62 48.02
CA VAL A 17 -19.69 -59.33 48.72
C VAL A 17 -18.50 -60.31 48.58
N LEU A 18 -17.44 -59.79 47.94
CA LEU A 18 -16.04 -59.85 48.41
C LEU A 18 -15.27 -58.70 47.74
N ALA A 19 -14.71 -57.79 48.52
CA ALA A 19 -13.91 -56.65 48.03
C ALA A 19 -12.46 -57.07 47.72
N PRO A 20 -11.87 -56.50 46.65
CA PRO A 20 -10.48 -56.07 46.71
C PRO A 20 -10.31 -54.61 46.26
N MET A 21 -9.43 -53.93 47.01
CA MET A 21 -8.82 -52.61 46.85
C MET A 21 -9.02 -51.87 45.52
N SER A 22 -9.58 -50.67 45.64
CA SER A 22 -9.66 -49.63 44.62
C SER A 22 -8.29 -49.14 44.17
N ALA A 23 -7.93 -49.45 42.91
CA ALA A 23 -6.98 -48.66 42.13
C ALA A 23 -7.71 -47.40 41.59
N PRO A 24 -7.07 -46.23 41.54
CA PRO A 24 -7.69 -45.04 40.96
C PRO A 24 -7.99 -45.31 39.48
N ALA A 25 -9.24 -45.04 39.09
CA ALA A 25 -9.63 -45.00 37.69
C ALA A 25 -8.77 -43.94 36.99
N PHE A 26 -8.00 -44.34 35.99
CA PHE A 26 -7.43 -43.38 35.04
C PHE A 26 -8.60 -42.65 34.40
N ALA A 27 -8.64 -41.33 34.58
CA ALA A 27 -9.58 -40.48 33.86
C ALA A 27 -9.40 -40.72 32.36
N ASP A 28 -10.51 -40.89 31.63
CA ASP A 28 -10.49 -40.85 30.17
C ASP A 28 -9.76 -39.57 29.73
N ALA A 29 -8.88 -39.70 28.73
CA ALA A 29 -8.20 -38.55 28.16
C ALA A 29 -9.25 -37.52 27.70
N PRO A 30 -9.06 -36.21 27.96
CA PRO A 30 -10.00 -35.20 27.51
C PRO A 30 -10.19 -35.29 25.98
N PRO A 31 -11.41 -35.06 25.47
CA PRO A 31 -11.69 -35.15 24.04
C PRO A 31 -10.74 -34.24 23.26
N THR A 32 -10.14 -34.77 22.19
CA THR A 32 -9.22 -34.00 21.34
C THR A 32 -10.00 -32.90 20.61
N PRO A 33 -9.48 -31.66 20.55
CA PRO A 33 -10.15 -30.59 19.83
C PRO A 33 -10.44 -30.95 18.38
N THR A 34 -11.64 -30.63 17.91
CA THR A 34 -12.04 -30.83 16.52
C THR A 34 -11.43 -29.72 15.66
N GLY A 35 -10.63 -30.10 14.66
CA GLY A 35 -10.01 -29.15 13.72
C GLY A 35 -11.01 -28.46 12.80
N ILE A 36 -10.52 -27.49 12.03
CA ILE A 36 -11.30 -26.85 10.96
C ILE A 36 -11.31 -27.75 9.71
N PRO A 37 -12.25 -27.62 8.76
CA PRO A 37 -12.16 -28.33 7.49
C PRO A 37 -10.78 -28.14 6.84
N ALA A 38 -10.13 -29.21 6.37
CA ALA A 38 -8.82 -29.09 5.75
C ALA A 38 -8.86 -28.30 4.43
N ALA A 39 -9.98 -28.38 3.71
CA ALA A 39 -10.21 -27.67 2.45
C ALA A 39 -10.33 -26.16 2.68
N VAL A 40 -9.65 -25.39 1.85
CA VAL A 40 -9.92 -23.96 1.72
C VAL A 40 -11.26 -23.80 1.00
N PRO A 41 -12.22 -23.05 1.57
CA PRO A 41 -13.52 -22.86 0.95
C PRO A 41 -13.39 -22.12 -0.38
N LEU A 42 -14.37 -22.35 -1.27
CA LEU A 42 -14.58 -21.50 -2.43
C LEU A 42 -14.98 -20.09 -1.98
N SER A 43 -14.85 -19.12 -2.89
CA SER A 43 -15.39 -17.78 -2.66
C SER A 43 -16.88 -17.83 -2.33
N SER A 44 -17.34 -16.97 -1.43
CA SER A 44 -18.77 -16.80 -1.14
C SER A 44 -19.52 -16.13 -2.29
N THR A 45 -18.81 -15.49 -3.23
CA THR A 45 -19.37 -14.93 -4.47
C THR A 45 -19.59 -16.03 -5.50
N PRO A 46 -20.85 -16.35 -5.88
CA PRO A 46 -21.15 -17.54 -6.70
C PRO A 46 -20.46 -17.59 -8.06
N LYS A 47 -20.32 -16.44 -8.76
CA LYS A 47 -19.60 -16.33 -10.03
C LYS A 47 -18.13 -16.76 -9.88
N ILE A 48 -17.45 -16.25 -8.86
CA ILE A 48 -16.05 -16.56 -8.55
C ILE A 48 -15.91 -18.04 -8.15
N ALA A 49 -16.84 -18.56 -7.36
CA ALA A 49 -16.82 -19.97 -6.95
C ALA A 49 -16.90 -20.91 -8.17
N LYS A 50 -17.86 -20.69 -9.08
CA LYS A 50 -17.98 -21.47 -10.33
C LYS A 50 -16.73 -21.37 -11.20
N TRP A 51 -16.09 -20.19 -11.22
CA TRP A 51 -14.85 -20.00 -11.94
C TRP A 51 -13.69 -20.81 -11.31
N GLN A 52 -13.52 -20.73 -9.99
CA GLN A 52 -12.51 -21.51 -9.23
C GLN A 52 -12.66 -23.04 -9.37
N GLU A 53 -13.79 -23.54 -9.85
CA GLU A 53 -14.00 -24.96 -10.16
C GLU A 53 -13.39 -25.39 -11.50
N LEU A 54 -13.04 -24.45 -12.39
CA LEU A 54 -12.48 -24.77 -13.71
C LEU A 54 -11.03 -25.28 -13.60
N GLN A 55 -10.20 -24.69 -12.74
CA GLN A 55 -8.83 -25.07 -12.33
C GLN A 55 -7.76 -25.09 -13.43
N TYR A 56 -8.08 -25.66 -14.59
CA TYR A 56 -7.12 -25.92 -15.66
C TYR A 56 -7.74 -25.60 -17.03
N GLY A 57 -7.04 -24.78 -17.83
CA GLY A 57 -7.49 -24.35 -19.15
C GLY A 57 -6.41 -24.40 -20.22
N MET A 58 -6.87 -24.44 -21.47
CA MET A 58 -6.03 -24.17 -22.63
C MET A 58 -6.02 -22.67 -22.91
N PHE A 59 -4.84 -22.10 -23.12
CA PHE A 59 -4.71 -20.78 -23.74
C PHE A 59 -4.15 -20.98 -25.16
N MET A 60 -4.69 -20.29 -26.15
CA MET A 60 -4.32 -20.47 -27.54
C MET A 60 -4.07 -19.13 -28.23
N HIS A 61 -2.80 -18.87 -28.56
CA HIS A 61 -2.39 -17.74 -29.40
C HIS A 61 -2.33 -18.16 -30.86
N PHE A 62 -3.36 -17.78 -31.61
CA PHE A 62 -3.50 -18.10 -33.02
C PHE A 62 -3.93 -16.87 -33.82
N GLY A 63 -3.18 -16.56 -34.87
CA GLY A 63 -3.42 -15.44 -35.77
C GLY A 63 -2.49 -15.49 -36.97
N VAL A 64 -2.47 -14.43 -37.78
CA VAL A 64 -1.65 -14.37 -39.01
C VAL A 64 -0.16 -14.56 -38.70
N TYR A 65 0.32 -14.11 -37.55
CA TYR A 65 1.69 -14.33 -37.07
C TYR A 65 2.08 -15.82 -36.99
N SER A 66 1.11 -16.75 -36.81
CA SER A 66 1.37 -18.19 -36.84
C SER A 66 1.81 -18.70 -38.21
N VAL A 67 1.43 -18.01 -39.30
CA VAL A 67 1.88 -18.33 -40.67
C VAL A 67 3.36 -18.00 -40.85
N TYR A 68 3.85 -16.95 -40.18
CA TYR A 68 5.25 -16.56 -40.21
C TYR A 68 6.13 -17.47 -39.34
N GLY A 69 5.60 -18.00 -38.23
CA GLY A 69 6.32 -18.92 -37.34
C GLY A 69 7.59 -18.31 -36.73
N GLY A 70 7.66 -16.98 -36.62
CA GLY A 70 8.84 -16.24 -36.14
C GLY A 70 9.90 -15.93 -37.20
N TYR A 71 9.60 -16.08 -38.49
CA TYR A 71 10.50 -15.74 -39.60
C TYR A 71 9.88 -14.74 -40.57
N TYR A 72 10.68 -13.79 -41.05
CA TYR A 72 10.32 -12.87 -42.13
C TYR A 72 11.50 -12.77 -43.11
N ASN A 73 11.24 -12.75 -44.42
CA ASN A 73 12.27 -12.67 -45.47
C ASN A 73 13.48 -13.62 -45.33
N GLY A 74 13.24 -14.82 -44.79
CA GLY A 74 14.27 -15.86 -44.64
C GLY A 74 15.15 -15.73 -43.40
N HIS A 75 14.96 -14.71 -42.56
CA HIS A 75 15.63 -14.58 -41.26
C HIS A 75 14.65 -14.71 -40.10
N ARG A 76 15.18 -15.11 -38.94
CA ARG A 76 14.42 -15.24 -37.70
C ARG A 76 14.27 -13.88 -37.04
N GLN A 77 13.08 -13.56 -36.54
CA GLN A 77 12.84 -12.39 -35.68
C GLN A 77 13.77 -12.43 -34.46
N ALA A 78 14.50 -11.34 -34.24
CA ALA A 78 15.53 -11.27 -33.20
C ALA A 78 15.02 -10.76 -31.85
N MET A 79 13.95 -9.95 -31.84
CA MET A 79 13.43 -9.27 -30.65
C MET A 79 11.95 -9.53 -30.48
N GLY A 80 11.50 -9.62 -29.22
CA GLY A 80 10.11 -9.84 -28.86
C GLY A 80 9.58 -11.23 -29.22
N TYR A 81 8.29 -11.41 -29.00
CA TYR A 81 7.63 -12.69 -29.25
C TYR A 81 7.14 -12.81 -30.71
N PRO A 82 6.99 -14.05 -31.24
CA PRO A 82 6.53 -14.30 -32.62
C PRO A 82 5.20 -13.64 -32.98
N GLU A 83 4.26 -13.52 -32.03
CA GLU A 83 2.97 -12.87 -32.26
C GLU A 83 3.06 -11.34 -32.43
N GLN A 84 4.22 -10.75 -32.14
CA GLN A 84 4.53 -9.34 -32.35
C GLN A 84 5.32 -9.08 -33.64
N ILE A 85 5.53 -10.11 -34.48
CA ILE A 85 6.43 -10.04 -35.66
C ILE A 85 6.10 -8.89 -36.61
N LYS A 86 4.81 -8.58 -36.81
CA LYS A 86 4.37 -7.49 -37.69
C LYS A 86 5.00 -6.16 -37.29
N ALA A 87 5.06 -5.86 -36.00
CA ALA A 87 5.63 -4.62 -35.48
C ALA A 87 7.16 -4.64 -35.49
N TRP A 88 7.77 -5.71 -34.98
CA TRP A 88 9.23 -5.82 -34.87
C TRP A 88 9.93 -5.82 -36.23
N GLU A 89 9.38 -6.54 -37.20
CA GLU A 89 9.93 -6.64 -38.56
C GLU A 89 9.37 -5.56 -39.50
N LYS A 90 8.50 -4.68 -38.99
CA LYS A 90 7.85 -3.58 -39.75
C LYS A 90 7.22 -4.08 -41.05
N ILE A 91 6.49 -5.19 -40.96
CA ILE A 91 5.89 -5.85 -42.12
C ILE A 91 4.79 -4.95 -42.69
N PRO A 92 4.84 -4.57 -43.98
CA PRO A 92 3.77 -3.81 -44.61
C PRO A 92 2.42 -4.54 -44.52
N THR A 93 1.33 -3.79 -44.32
CA THR A 93 -0.01 -4.37 -44.19
C THR A 93 -0.40 -5.25 -45.38
N ASP A 94 -0.08 -4.84 -46.61
CA ASP A 94 -0.39 -5.62 -47.81
C ASP A 94 0.34 -6.96 -47.84
N ASP A 95 1.62 -6.99 -47.42
CA ASP A 95 2.40 -8.22 -47.32
C ASP A 95 1.85 -9.14 -46.21
N TYR A 96 1.42 -8.55 -45.10
CA TYR A 96 0.80 -9.27 -43.99
C TYR A 96 -0.55 -9.88 -44.38
N LEU A 97 -1.38 -9.14 -45.11
CA LEU A 97 -2.66 -9.62 -45.64
C LEU A 97 -2.48 -10.67 -46.75
N LEU A 98 -1.42 -10.57 -47.55
CA LEU A 98 -1.07 -11.62 -48.50
C LEU A 98 -0.77 -12.94 -47.78
N LYS A 99 -0.05 -12.88 -46.65
CA LYS A 99 0.20 -14.06 -45.80
C LYS A 99 -1.03 -14.53 -45.03
N ALA A 100 -1.94 -13.63 -44.66
CA ALA A 100 -3.20 -14.00 -44.03
C ALA A 100 -4.07 -14.93 -44.92
N LYS A 101 -3.85 -14.97 -46.24
CA LYS A 101 -4.52 -15.91 -47.16
C LYS A 101 -4.26 -17.38 -46.82
N ASP A 102 -3.09 -17.70 -46.27
CA ASP A 102 -2.67 -19.06 -45.92
C ASP A 102 -3.15 -19.49 -44.51
N LEU A 103 -3.72 -18.57 -43.74
CA LEU A 103 -4.17 -18.82 -42.37
C LEU A 103 -5.33 -19.83 -42.33
N ALA A 104 -5.27 -20.78 -41.38
CA ALA A 104 -6.34 -21.70 -41.03
C ALA A 104 -6.77 -22.71 -42.12
N ALA A 105 -5.92 -22.99 -43.12
CA ALA A 105 -6.24 -23.91 -44.21
C ALA A 105 -6.74 -25.32 -43.77
N ASN A 106 -6.30 -25.78 -42.59
CA ASN A 106 -6.59 -27.07 -41.97
C ASN A 106 -7.16 -26.92 -40.54
N PHE A 107 -7.79 -25.77 -40.23
CA PHE A 107 -8.36 -25.54 -38.89
C PHE A 107 -9.53 -26.51 -38.60
N ASP A 108 -9.49 -27.15 -37.44
CA ASP A 108 -10.52 -28.09 -36.98
C ASP A 108 -10.86 -27.82 -35.51
N ALA A 109 -11.95 -27.08 -35.29
CA ALA A 109 -12.44 -26.76 -33.95
C ALA A 109 -12.79 -28.01 -33.13
N ALA A 110 -13.30 -29.07 -33.76
CA ALA A 110 -13.69 -30.29 -33.05
C ALA A 110 -12.46 -31.02 -32.52
N ALA A 111 -11.40 -31.12 -33.33
CA ALA A 111 -10.14 -31.71 -32.91
C ALA A 111 -9.46 -30.91 -31.78
N ILE A 112 -9.48 -29.58 -31.86
CA ILE A 112 -8.91 -28.69 -30.83
C ILE A 112 -9.68 -28.83 -29.50
N CYS A 113 -11.01 -28.69 -29.54
CA CYS A 113 -11.85 -28.82 -28.34
C CYS A 113 -11.75 -30.23 -27.73
N LYS A 114 -11.63 -31.27 -28.56
CA LYS A 114 -11.38 -32.65 -28.10
C LYS A 114 -10.03 -32.77 -27.41
N THR A 115 -8.98 -32.15 -27.94
CA THR A 115 -7.65 -32.13 -27.31
C THR A 115 -7.72 -31.48 -25.92
N ALA A 116 -8.37 -30.31 -25.81
CA ALA A 116 -8.56 -29.65 -24.52
C ALA A 116 -9.33 -30.52 -23.51
N HIS A 117 -10.47 -31.09 -23.94
CA HIS A 117 -11.30 -31.96 -23.13
C HIS A 117 -10.54 -33.19 -22.62
N ASP A 118 -9.90 -33.93 -23.53
CA ASP A 118 -9.19 -35.18 -23.21
C ASP A 118 -7.92 -34.92 -22.38
N SER A 119 -7.36 -33.72 -22.47
CA SER A 119 -6.29 -33.24 -21.58
C SER A 119 -6.77 -32.81 -20.19
N GLY A 120 -8.07 -32.92 -19.90
CA GLY A 120 -8.65 -32.57 -18.60
C GLY A 120 -8.92 -31.07 -18.39
N MET A 121 -8.69 -30.24 -19.41
CA MET A 121 -8.93 -28.79 -19.36
C MET A 121 -10.43 -28.50 -19.41
N LYS A 122 -10.89 -27.55 -18.59
CA LYS A 122 -12.30 -27.17 -18.45
C LYS A 122 -12.70 -25.95 -19.27
N TYR A 123 -11.73 -25.19 -19.75
CA TYR A 123 -11.96 -24.05 -20.62
C TYR A 123 -10.88 -23.94 -21.69
N LEU A 124 -11.24 -23.28 -22.79
CA LEU A 124 -10.35 -22.90 -23.88
C LEU A 124 -10.45 -21.39 -24.07
N MET A 125 -9.35 -20.71 -23.80
CA MET A 125 -9.12 -19.29 -24.06
C MET A 125 -8.37 -19.11 -25.37
N ILE A 126 -8.89 -18.27 -26.26
CA ILE A 126 -8.27 -18.01 -27.57
C ILE A 126 -8.12 -16.51 -27.81
N THR A 127 -7.01 -16.12 -28.46
CA THR A 127 -6.82 -14.76 -28.99
C THR A 127 -7.88 -14.43 -30.04
N SER A 128 -8.99 -13.82 -29.61
CA SER A 128 -10.03 -13.31 -30.52
C SER A 128 -9.45 -12.21 -31.42
N LYS A 129 -8.61 -11.35 -30.84
CA LYS A 129 -7.81 -10.34 -31.52
C LYS A 129 -6.52 -10.10 -30.72
N HIS A 130 -5.37 -10.05 -31.39
CA HIS A 130 -4.08 -9.70 -30.79
C HIS A 130 -3.67 -8.25 -31.15
N HIS A 131 -2.49 -7.81 -30.72
CA HIS A 131 -2.02 -6.43 -30.92
C HIS A 131 -1.96 -6.00 -32.39
N ASP A 132 -1.76 -6.94 -33.31
CA ASP A 132 -1.72 -6.70 -34.76
C ASP A 132 -3.07 -6.21 -35.34
N GLY A 133 -4.14 -6.26 -34.54
CA GLY A 133 -5.50 -5.86 -34.85
C GLY A 133 -6.29 -6.86 -35.67
N PHE A 134 -5.72 -8.02 -36.01
CA PHE A 134 -6.38 -9.00 -36.89
C PHE A 134 -7.45 -9.76 -36.12
N ALA A 135 -8.72 -9.49 -36.44
CA ALA A 135 -9.83 -10.14 -35.77
C ALA A 135 -10.02 -11.58 -36.28
N MET A 136 -10.12 -12.53 -35.36
CA MET A 136 -10.32 -13.95 -35.63
C MET A 136 -11.81 -14.33 -35.74
N TRP A 137 -12.69 -13.37 -36.00
CA TRP A 137 -14.11 -13.58 -36.30
C TRP A 137 -14.62 -12.58 -37.35
N ASP A 138 -15.83 -12.75 -37.87
CA ASP A 138 -16.42 -11.81 -38.87
C ASP A 138 -16.93 -10.52 -38.21
N THR A 139 -16.03 -9.71 -37.68
CA THR A 139 -16.39 -8.45 -37.03
C THR A 139 -16.89 -7.42 -38.04
N LYS A 140 -17.89 -6.62 -37.64
CA LYS A 140 -18.43 -5.54 -38.49
C LYS A 140 -17.60 -4.27 -38.45
N THR A 141 -16.65 -4.14 -37.52
CA THR A 141 -15.89 -2.89 -37.33
C THR A 141 -14.74 -2.74 -38.32
N THR A 142 -14.29 -3.83 -38.96
CA THR A 142 -13.18 -3.80 -39.91
C THR A 142 -13.19 -5.03 -40.83
N ASP A 143 -12.78 -4.84 -42.09
CA ASP A 143 -12.48 -5.95 -43.02
C ASP A 143 -11.13 -6.62 -42.73
N TYR A 144 -10.35 -6.11 -41.78
CA TYR A 144 -9.08 -6.70 -41.33
C TYR A 144 -9.33 -7.89 -40.39
N ASN A 145 -9.97 -8.94 -40.92
CA ASN A 145 -10.40 -10.11 -40.18
C ASN A 145 -10.26 -11.41 -40.97
N ILE A 146 -10.29 -12.55 -40.28
CA ILE A 146 -10.07 -13.86 -40.88
C ILE A 146 -11.06 -14.21 -41.99
N VAL A 147 -12.34 -13.82 -41.86
CA VAL A 147 -13.38 -14.19 -42.82
C VAL A 147 -13.20 -13.47 -44.15
N LYS A 148 -12.80 -12.19 -44.14
CA LYS A 148 -12.59 -11.41 -45.36
C LYS A 148 -11.19 -11.58 -45.95
N GLN A 149 -10.18 -11.77 -45.10
CA GLN A 149 -8.78 -11.73 -45.52
C GLN A 149 -8.14 -13.08 -45.76
N SER A 150 -8.64 -14.18 -45.17
CA SER A 150 -8.06 -15.52 -45.39
C SER A 150 -8.79 -16.31 -46.49
N ASN A 151 -8.18 -17.39 -46.98
CA ASN A 151 -8.89 -18.37 -47.82
C ASN A 151 -9.78 -19.31 -47.00
N TYR A 152 -9.64 -19.33 -45.67
CA TYR A 152 -10.49 -20.13 -44.78
C TYR A 152 -11.95 -19.66 -44.84
N GLY A 153 -12.16 -18.33 -44.87
CA GLY A 153 -13.46 -17.72 -45.16
C GLY A 153 -14.58 -18.03 -44.16
N LYS A 154 -14.25 -18.57 -42.97
CA LYS A 154 -15.20 -18.93 -41.91
C LYS A 154 -14.76 -18.34 -40.56
N ASP A 155 -15.69 -18.30 -39.62
CA ASP A 155 -15.51 -17.77 -38.27
C ASP A 155 -15.08 -18.89 -37.28
N PRO A 156 -13.78 -18.99 -36.92
CA PRO A 156 -13.30 -20.00 -36.01
C PRO A 156 -13.80 -19.80 -34.56
N MET A 157 -14.14 -18.59 -34.12
CA MET A 157 -14.73 -18.39 -32.79
C MET A 157 -16.10 -19.08 -32.70
N LYS A 158 -16.89 -19.01 -33.77
CA LYS A 158 -18.20 -19.67 -33.83
C LYS A 158 -18.08 -21.20 -33.86
N GLU A 159 -17.11 -21.72 -34.60
CA GLU A 159 -16.85 -23.16 -34.67
C GLU A 159 -16.36 -23.69 -33.31
N LEU A 160 -15.41 -23.01 -32.65
CA LEU A 160 -14.94 -23.38 -31.31
C LEU A 160 -16.06 -23.31 -30.27
N SER A 161 -16.85 -22.22 -30.28
CA SER A 161 -18.04 -22.10 -29.42
C SER A 161 -18.98 -23.29 -29.58
N THR A 162 -19.21 -23.74 -30.81
CA THR A 162 -20.12 -24.86 -31.09
C THR A 162 -19.53 -26.19 -30.61
N GLU A 163 -18.28 -26.48 -30.94
CA GLU A 163 -17.66 -27.78 -30.66
C GLU A 163 -17.25 -27.95 -29.20
N CYS A 164 -16.71 -26.91 -28.55
CA CYS A 164 -16.31 -26.98 -27.14
C CYS A 164 -17.53 -27.15 -26.22
N ASN A 165 -18.66 -26.50 -26.55
CA ASN A 165 -19.90 -26.67 -25.80
C ASN A 165 -20.44 -28.12 -25.84
N LYS A 166 -20.25 -28.86 -26.95
CA LYS A 166 -20.64 -30.29 -27.02
C LYS A 166 -19.87 -31.15 -26.02
N LEU A 167 -18.66 -30.74 -25.66
CA LEU A 167 -17.76 -31.45 -24.76
C LEU A 167 -17.77 -30.88 -23.33
N GLY A 168 -18.56 -29.83 -23.07
CA GLY A 168 -18.56 -29.14 -21.77
C GLY A 168 -17.30 -28.32 -21.48
N VAL A 169 -16.45 -28.07 -22.49
CA VAL A 169 -15.31 -27.15 -22.38
C VAL A 169 -15.86 -25.73 -22.55
N LYS A 170 -15.67 -24.89 -21.53
CA LYS A 170 -16.10 -23.49 -21.57
C LYS A 170 -15.24 -22.68 -22.52
N LEU A 171 -15.83 -21.69 -23.18
CA LEU A 171 -15.08 -20.77 -24.03
C LEU A 171 -14.67 -19.53 -23.24
N ALA A 172 -13.46 -19.06 -23.46
CA ALA A 172 -12.92 -17.80 -22.97
C ALA A 172 -12.29 -17.04 -24.13
N PHE A 173 -12.25 -15.71 -24.04
CA PHE A 173 -11.67 -14.87 -25.08
C PHE A 173 -10.57 -13.99 -24.51
N TYR A 174 -9.40 -14.06 -25.13
CA TYR A 174 -8.39 -13.03 -25.01
C TYR A 174 -8.73 -11.88 -25.96
N PHE A 175 -8.57 -10.65 -25.49
CA PHE A 175 -8.81 -9.42 -26.24
C PHE A 175 -7.68 -8.41 -26.00
N SER A 176 -6.89 -8.14 -27.04
CA SER A 176 -5.92 -7.05 -27.01
C SER A 176 -6.65 -5.70 -27.01
N ILE A 177 -6.41 -4.89 -25.98
CA ILE A 177 -6.96 -3.52 -25.89
C ILE A 177 -6.31 -2.65 -26.98
N ILE A 178 -5.00 -2.80 -27.17
CA ILE A 178 -4.25 -2.11 -28.22
C ILE A 178 -4.56 -2.70 -29.59
N ASP A 179 -4.53 -1.83 -30.60
CA ASP A 179 -4.83 -2.18 -31.98
C ASP A 179 -3.90 -1.40 -32.92
N TRP A 180 -2.84 -2.05 -33.39
CA TRP A 180 -1.84 -1.45 -34.28
C TRP A 180 -2.35 -1.13 -35.70
N THR A 181 -3.63 -1.39 -36.00
CA THR A 181 -4.27 -0.84 -37.20
C THR A 181 -4.81 0.57 -36.98
N LYS A 182 -5.01 0.96 -35.73
CA LYS A 182 -5.51 2.28 -35.31
C LYS A 182 -4.43 3.16 -34.70
N GLN A 183 -3.37 2.53 -34.18
CA GLN A 183 -2.28 3.19 -33.48
C GLN A 183 -0.94 2.87 -34.14
N THR A 184 0.04 3.77 -33.97
CA THR A 184 1.43 3.46 -34.33
C THR A 184 1.93 2.26 -33.51
N PRO A 185 2.46 1.20 -34.12
CA PRO A 185 2.97 0.05 -33.36
C PRO A 185 4.04 0.47 -32.35
N GLU A 186 3.86 0.07 -31.09
CA GLU A 186 4.80 0.32 -29.99
C GLU A 186 5.05 -1.02 -29.26
N PRO A 187 5.90 -1.90 -29.81
CA PRO A 187 6.09 -3.25 -29.27
C PRO A 187 7.08 -3.32 -28.10
N TYR A 188 7.71 -2.20 -27.71
CA TYR A 188 8.71 -2.17 -26.63
C TYR A 188 8.04 -2.14 -25.25
N GLY A 189 7.10 -1.22 -25.07
CA GLY A 189 6.33 -1.05 -23.85
C GLY A 189 4.90 -1.61 -23.95
N ASN A 190 4.35 -1.75 -25.17
CA ASN A 190 2.95 -2.14 -25.40
C ASN A 190 1.94 -1.24 -24.63
N VAL A 191 2.32 0.00 -24.38
CA VAL A 191 1.52 1.02 -23.65
C VAL A 191 0.88 2.02 -24.62
N ASN A 192 0.41 1.53 -25.77
CA ASN A 192 -0.24 2.38 -26.76
C ASN A 192 -1.42 3.17 -26.12
N PRO A 193 -1.54 4.48 -26.42
CA PRO A 193 -2.56 5.33 -25.80
C PRO A 193 -3.95 4.96 -26.30
N ILE A 194 -4.90 4.75 -25.38
CA ILE A 194 -6.27 4.40 -25.71
C ILE A 194 -7.10 5.68 -25.71
N ASP A 195 -7.60 6.07 -26.88
CA ASP A 195 -8.49 7.23 -27.03
C ASP A 195 -9.97 6.80 -27.07
N GLU A 196 -10.87 7.78 -26.96
CA GLU A 196 -12.31 7.52 -26.93
C GLU A 196 -12.84 6.95 -28.26
N ASP A 197 -12.18 7.23 -29.38
CA ASP A 197 -12.55 6.66 -30.69
C ASP A 197 -12.29 5.15 -30.69
N LEU A 198 -11.12 4.70 -30.23
CA LEU A 198 -10.82 3.27 -30.07
C LEU A 198 -11.80 2.60 -29.10
N MET A 199 -12.12 3.25 -27.98
CA MET A 199 -13.07 2.76 -26.99
C MET A 199 -14.48 2.54 -27.57
N THR A 200 -14.97 3.49 -28.37
CA THR A 200 -16.37 3.51 -28.82
C THR A 200 -16.59 2.89 -30.19
N THR A 201 -15.61 2.91 -31.08
CA THR A 201 -15.75 2.39 -32.45
C THR A 201 -15.18 0.99 -32.64
N VAL A 202 -14.23 0.58 -31.80
CA VAL A 202 -13.59 -0.73 -31.88
C VAL A 202 -13.88 -1.57 -30.64
N ILE A 203 -13.45 -1.13 -29.45
CA ILE A 203 -13.50 -1.95 -28.23
C ILE A 203 -14.95 -2.29 -27.88
N LYS A 204 -15.80 -1.31 -27.57
CA LYS A 204 -17.20 -1.58 -27.17
C LYS A 204 -17.98 -2.40 -28.20
N PRO A 205 -17.97 -2.09 -29.51
CA PRO A 205 -18.69 -2.89 -30.49
C PRO A 205 -18.14 -4.32 -30.63
N GLN A 206 -16.82 -4.51 -30.60
CA GLN A 206 -16.21 -5.85 -30.67
C GLN A 206 -16.49 -6.68 -29.43
N LEU A 207 -16.41 -6.09 -28.23
CA LEU A 207 -16.84 -6.74 -26.98
C LEU A 207 -18.31 -7.14 -27.04
N THR A 208 -19.17 -6.28 -27.59
CA THR A 208 -20.60 -6.59 -27.79
C THR A 208 -20.77 -7.80 -28.70
N GLU A 209 -20.06 -7.88 -29.82
CA GLU A 209 -20.13 -9.04 -30.73
C GLU A 209 -19.66 -10.33 -30.05
N LEU A 210 -18.51 -10.29 -29.36
CA LEU A 210 -17.90 -11.44 -28.68
C LEU A 210 -18.77 -11.97 -27.52
N LEU A 211 -19.46 -11.09 -26.81
CA LEU A 211 -20.27 -11.46 -25.64
C LEU A 211 -21.74 -11.69 -25.98
N THR A 212 -22.16 -11.59 -27.25
CA THR A 212 -23.56 -11.86 -27.64
C THR A 212 -23.72 -12.98 -28.66
N ASN A 213 -22.71 -13.25 -29.50
CA ASN A 213 -22.85 -14.18 -30.63
C ASN A 213 -22.34 -15.61 -30.38
N TYR A 214 -21.55 -15.82 -29.32
CA TYR A 214 -20.77 -17.05 -29.09
C TYR A 214 -21.17 -17.83 -27.83
N GLY A 215 -22.32 -17.52 -27.24
CA GLY A 215 -22.83 -18.20 -26.03
C GLY A 215 -22.13 -17.74 -24.75
N PRO A 216 -22.30 -18.49 -23.63
CA PRO A 216 -21.68 -18.13 -22.35
C PRO A 216 -20.16 -18.17 -22.41
N ILE A 217 -19.52 -17.08 -22.02
CA ILE A 217 -18.06 -16.90 -21.99
C ILE A 217 -17.60 -16.94 -20.52
N ALA A 218 -16.68 -17.85 -20.21
CA ALA A 218 -16.17 -18.01 -18.86
C ALA A 218 -15.31 -16.82 -18.42
N GLU A 219 -14.45 -16.35 -19.32
CA GLU A 219 -13.49 -15.28 -19.06
C GLU A 219 -13.33 -14.38 -20.28
N LEU A 220 -13.20 -13.08 -20.01
CA LEU A 220 -12.64 -12.12 -20.94
C LEU A 220 -11.29 -11.63 -20.40
N TRP A 221 -10.24 -11.96 -21.14
CA TRP A 221 -8.86 -11.75 -20.75
C TRP A 221 -8.29 -10.58 -21.57
N PHE A 222 -8.28 -9.39 -20.98
CA PHE A 222 -7.72 -8.20 -21.59
C PHE A 222 -6.20 -8.20 -21.55
N ASP A 223 -5.57 -7.55 -22.53
CA ASP A 223 -4.12 -7.40 -22.55
C ASP A 223 -3.67 -6.06 -23.10
N MET A 224 -2.56 -5.58 -22.53
CA MET A 224 -1.80 -4.40 -22.94
C MET A 224 -2.61 -3.09 -23.00
N GLY A 225 -1.96 -2.00 -23.42
CA GLY A 225 -2.53 -0.66 -23.39
C GLY A 225 -2.44 -0.10 -21.99
N GLY A 226 -2.21 1.19 -21.84
CA GLY A 226 -2.22 1.85 -20.53
C GLY A 226 -3.54 2.62 -20.36
N PRO A 227 -4.70 1.96 -20.19
CA PRO A 227 -5.96 2.66 -20.06
C PRO A 227 -5.98 3.48 -18.77
N THR A 228 -6.78 4.55 -18.77
CA THR A 228 -7.10 5.27 -17.54
C THR A 228 -7.98 4.41 -16.63
N ALA A 229 -8.13 4.82 -15.36
CA ALA A 229 -9.00 4.13 -14.42
C ALA A 229 -10.46 4.09 -14.92
N GLU A 230 -10.98 5.19 -15.48
CA GLU A 230 -12.32 5.26 -16.05
C GLU A 230 -12.49 4.30 -17.24
N GLN A 231 -11.52 4.27 -18.16
CA GLN A 231 -11.56 3.37 -19.32
C GLN A 231 -11.57 1.90 -18.88
N SER A 232 -10.77 1.57 -17.87
CA SER A 232 -10.70 0.22 -17.28
C SER A 232 -12.03 -0.18 -16.66
N GLN A 233 -12.63 0.72 -15.88
CA GLN A 233 -13.96 0.51 -15.28
C GLN A 233 -15.04 0.36 -16.35
N ARG A 234 -15.06 1.19 -17.38
CA ARG A 234 -16.01 1.09 -18.51
C ARG A 234 -15.89 -0.25 -19.23
N MET A 235 -14.66 -0.70 -19.53
CA MET A 235 -14.44 -2.00 -20.17
C MET A 235 -14.97 -3.15 -19.32
N ALA A 236 -14.60 -3.20 -18.03
CA ALA A 236 -15.10 -4.23 -17.11
C ALA A 236 -16.63 -4.18 -17.01
N GLN A 237 -17.20 -2.99 -16.83
CA GLN A 237 -18.65 -2.77 -16.75
C GLN A 237 -19.37 -3.28 -18.01
N TRP A 238 -18.88 -2.97 -19.21
CA TRP A 238 -19.51 -3.45 -20.45
C TRP A 238 -19.51 -4.98 -20.53
N VAL A 239 -18.45 -5.64 -20.06
CA VAL A 239 -18.41 -7.10 -19.99
C VAL A 239 -19.51 -7.62 -19.08
N HIS A 240 -19.62 -7.07 -17.87
CA HIS A 240 -20.62 -7.53 -16.90
C HIS A 240 -22.06 -7.17 -17.28
N GLU A 241 -22.28 -6.05 -17.98
CA GLU A 241 -23.59 -5.69 -18.54
C GLU A 241 -24.04 -6.68 -19.62
N LEU A 242 -23.11 -7.14 -20.47
CA LEU A 242 -23.39 -8.07 -21.56
C LEU A 242 -23.49 -9.52 -21.06
N GLN A 243 -22.59 -9.92 -20.15
CA GLN A 243 -22.55 -11.24 -19.53
C GLN A 243 -22.09 -11.15 -18.05
N PRO A 244 -23.04 -11.08 -17.10
CA PRO A 244 -22.72 -10.92 -15.67
C PRO A 244 -21.82 -12.02 -15.08
N GLU A 245 -21.91 -13.24 -15.63
CA GLU A 245 -21.14 -14.40 -15.16
C GLU A 245 -19.73 -14.49 -15.78
N THR A 246 -19.36 -13.65 -16.75
CA THR A 246 -18.02 -13.65 -17.38
C THR A 246 -17.00 -12.96 -16.47
N MET A 247 -15.91 -13.66 -16.13
CA MET A 247 -14.82 -13.14 -15.33
C MET A 247 -13.90 -12.22 -16.15
N VAL A 248 -13.40 -11.13 -15.56
CA VAL A 248 -12.47 -10.18 -16.18
C VAL A 248 -11.11 -10.24 -15.49
N ASN A 249 -10.00 -10.32 -16.23
CA ASN A 249 -8.67 -10.36 -15.61
C ASN A 249 -8.18 -8.96 -15.17
N SER A 250 -7.18 -8.92 -14.29
CA SER A 250 -6.60 -7.68 -13.76
C SER A 250 -5.81 -6.85 -14.79
N ARG A 251 -5.51 -7.39 -15.97
CA ARG A 251 -4.92 -6.63 -17.10
C ARG A 251 -5.96 -5.83 -17.91
N VAL A 252 -7.20 -5.75 -17.44
CA VAL A 252 -8.06 -4.58 -17.75
C VAL A 252 -7.51 -3.29 -17.09
N TRP A 253 -6.52 -3.43 -16.19
CA TRP A 253 -5.80 -2.40 -15.44
C TRP A 253 -6.59 -1.72 -14.32
N ASN A 254 -5.89 -0.87 -13.58
CA ASN A 254 -6.44 0.05 -12.57
C ASN A 254 -7.38 -0.62 -11.55
N LYS A 255 -7.07 -1.87 -11.18
CA LYS A 255 -7.85 -2.66 -10.21
C LYS A 255 -9.34 -2.78 -10.58
N ALA A 256 -9.67 -2.88 -11.87
CA ALA A 256 -11.04 -3.04 -12.35
C ALA A 256 -11.41 -4.51 -12.70
N GLY A 257 -10.48 -5.45 -12.57
CA GLY A 257 -10.71 -6.88 -12.88
C GLY A 257 -11.38 -7.68 -11.76
N ASP A 258 -11.91 -8.85 -12.10
CA ASP A 258 -12.46 -9.82 -11.14
C ASP A 258 -11.41 -10.78 -10.56
N PHE A 259 -10.27 -10.96 -11.24
CA PHE A 259 -9.19 -11.86 -10.80
C PHE A 259 -7.81 -11.37 -11.19
N GLU A 260 -6.80 -11.75 -10.42
CA GLU A 260 -5.41 -11.35 -10.60
C GLU A 260 -4.68 -12.26 -11.58
N VAL A 261 -3.83 -11.67 -12.42
CA VAL A 261 -2.88 -12.42 -13.24
C VAL A 261 -1.46 -11.94 -13.00
N GLY A 262 -0.54 -12.90 -12.99
CA GLY A 262 0.90 -12.62 -12.90
C GLY A 262 1.49 -12.00 -14.16
N GLY A 263 2.80 -11.73 -14.10
CA GLY A 263 3.58 -11.41 -15.29
C GLY A 263 3.62 -12.59 -16.27
N ASP A 264 4.02 -12.33 -17.51
CA ASP A 264 4.13 -13.36 -18.54
C ASP A 264 4.97 -14.55 -18.06
N ASN A 265 4.46 -15.76 -18.31
CA ASN A 265 5.11 -17.02 -17.94
C ASN A 265 5.43 -17.16 -16.43
N SER A 266 4.92 -16.27 -15.58
CA SER A 266 5.10 -16.31 -14.13
C SER A 266 4.08 -17.28 -13.54
N VAL A 267 4.58 -18.40 -13.00
CA VAL A 267 3.76 -19.40 -12.33
C VAL A 267 3.98 -19.29 -10.84
N THR A 268 2.90 -19.02 -10.12
CA THR A 268 2.92 -18.92 -8.67
C THR A 268 2.55 -20.25 -8.04
N THR A 269 3.31 -20.66 -7.01
CA THR A 269 3.12 -21.93 -6.29
C THR A 269 3.10 -21.79 -4.77
N ASP A 270 3.02 -20.55 -4.28
CA ASP A 270 2.74 -20.22 -2.88
C ASP A 270 1.25 -19.94 -2.70
N PHE A 271 0.73 -20.13 -1.49
CA PHE A 271 -0.71 -19.98 -1.24
C PHE A 271 -1.12 -18.51 -1.26
N HIS A 272 -2.14 -18.18 -2.07
CA HIS A 272 -2.69 -16.83 -2.16
C HIS A 272 -4.20 -16.82 -1.95
N MET A 273 -4.69 -15.73 -1.37
CA MET A 273 -6.11 -15.45 -1.22
C MET A 273 -6.67 -14.70 -2.43
N GLY A 274 -8.00 -14.78 -2.56
CA GLY A 274 -8.73 -14.19 -3.68
C GLY A 274 -8.61 -14.99 -4.98
N PRO A 275 -9.38 -14.61 -6.01
CA PRO A 275 -9.27 -15.20 -7.34
C PRO A 275 -8.01 -14.74 -8.07
N TRP A 276 -7.26 -15.70 -8.60
CA TRP A 276 -6.09 -15.45 -9.44
C TRP A 276 -5.82 -16.58 -10.42
N GLU A 277 -5.09 -16.27 -11.50
CA GLU A 277 -4.71 -17.19 -12.57
C GLU A 277 -3.21 -17.05 -12.91
N SER A 278 -2.54 -18.19 -13.11
CA SER A 278 -1.22 -18.27 -13.71
C SER A 278 -1.30 -18.71 -15.16
N ILE A 279 -0.57 -18.01 -16.02
CA ILE A 279 -0.45 -18.33 -17.45
C ILE A 279 0.96 -18.81 -17.77
N ARG A 280 1.07 -19.90 -18.54
CA ARG A 280 2.37 -20.45 -18.95
C ARG A 280 2.35 -20.93 -20.38
N SER A 281 3.20 -20.38 -21.22
CA SER A 281 3.45 -20.91 -22.56
C SER A 281 4.30 -22.17 -22.53
N ILE A 282 4.02 -23.08 -23.47
CA ILE A 282 4.83 -24.28 -23.68
C ILE A 282 6.28 -23.92 -23.95
N PHE A 283 6.56 -22.81 -24.65
CA PHE A 283 7.90 -22.26 -24.80
C PHE A 283 7.90 -20.81 -24.30
N PRO A 284 8.61 -20.48 -23.20
CA PRO A 284 8.59 -19.12 -22.62
C PRO A 284 8.96 -17.98 -23.58
N ALA A 285 9.61 -18.30 -24.70
CA ALA A 285 9.97 -17.34 -25.74
C ALA A 285 8.90 -17.18 -26.84
N CYS A 286 7.75 -17.88 -26.74
CA CYS A 286 6.70 -17.90 -27.75
C CYS A 286 5.31 -18.09 -27.12
N TRP A 287 4.43 -17.10 -27.25
CA TRP A 287 3.00 -17.34 -27.06
C TRP A 287 2.38 -17.91 -28.34
N GLY A 288 2.59 -17.22 -29.47
CA GLY A 288 2.24 -17.73 -30.80
C GLY A 288 3.17 -18.86 -31.28
N TYR A 289 2.85 -19.46 -32.43
CA TYR A 289 3.68 -20.53 -33.01
C TYR A 289 5.08 -20.03 -33.38
N CYS A 290 6.10 -20.74 -32.90
CA CYS A 290 7.48 -20.57 -33.35
C CYS A 290 8.02 -21.87 -33.94
N SER A 291 8.44 -21.82 -35.21
CA SER A 291 8.92 -22.98 -35.96
C SER A 291 10.31 -23.44 -35.53
N TRP A 292 11.08 -22.56 -34.89
CA TRP A 292 12.45 -22.81 -34.43
C TRP A 292 12.54 -23.43 -33.03
N ALA A 293 11.43 -23.57 -32.29
CA ALA A 293 11.44 -24.17 -30.95
C ALA A 293 11.87 -25.64 -30.98
N ASN A 294 12.65 -26.05 -29.97
CA ASN A 294 13.10 -27.44 -29.85
C ASN A 294 11.92 -28.36 -29.50
N ARG A 295 11.65 -29.31 -30.38
CA ARG A 295 10.56 -30.30 -30.26
C ARG A 295 11.07 -31.74 -30.27
N ASP A 296 12.28 -31.98 -29.80
CA ASP A 296 12.81 -33.34 -29.62
C ASP A 296 12.16 -34.08 -28.42
N ALA A 297 12.41 -35.39 -28.32
CA ALA A 297 11.82 -36.22 -27.26
C ALA A 297 12.25 -35.83 -25.83
N ASN A 298 13.46 -35.30 -25.66
CA ASN A 298 13.96 -34.87 -24.35
C ASN A 298 13.26 -33.57 -23.91
N ALA A 299 13.09 -32.62 -24.84
CA ALA A 299 12.31 -31.42 -24.64
C ALA A 299 10.86 -31.77 -24.29
N LYS A 300 10.26 -32.74 -24.99
CA LYS A 300 8.89 -33.20 -24.71
C LYS A 300 8.74 -33.70 -23.28
N SER A 301 9.62 -34.61 -22.87
CA SER A 301 9.64 -35.17 -21.51
C SER A 301 9.83 -34.10 -20.43
N TYR A 302 10.64 -33.08 -20.70
CA TYR A 302 10.80 -31.93 -19.79
C TYR A 302 9.50 -31.13 -19.68
N LYS A 303 8.83 -30.85 -20.81
CA LYS A 303 7.59 -30.06 -20.84
C LYS A 303 6.42 -30.76 -20.17
N GLU A 304 6.33 -32.08 -20.29
CA GLU A 304 5.35 -32.89 -19.56
C GLU A 304 5.53 -32.75 -18.04
N ARG A 305 6.78 -32.87 -17.55
CA ARG A 305 7.10 -32.67 -16.11
C ARG A 305 6.86 -31.24 -15.64
N GLU A 306 7.26 -30.26 -16.45
CA GLU A 306 7.04 -28.83 -16.15
C GLU A 306 5.54 -28.54 -16.02
N LEU A 307 4.74 -29.03 -16.98
CA LEU A 307 3.30 -28.83 -17.01
C LEU A 307 2.62 -29.42 -15.78
N VAL A 308 2.87 -30.70 -15.46
CA VAL A 308 2.22 -31.34 -14.29
C VAL A 308 2.63 -30.68 -12.97
N ASN A 309 3.89 -30.25 -12.83
CA ASN A 309 4.36 -29.57 -11.62
C ASN A 309 3.74 -28.18 -11.46
N ASN A 310 3.63 -27.41 -12.55
CA ASN A 310 2.99 -26.09 -12.53
C ASN A 310 1.49 -26.22 -12.23
N LEU A 311 0.80 -27.19 -12.84
CA LEU A 311 -0.61 -27.45 -12.57
C LEU A 311 -0.85 -27.78 -11.09
N ILE A 312 -0.09 -28.72 -10.52
CA ILE A 312 -0.19 -29.08 -9.10
C ILE A 312 0.11 -27.86 -8.21
N GLY A 313 1.20 -27.15 -8.50
CA GLY A 313 1.63 -25.99 -7.72
C GLY A 313 0.58 -24.90 -7.69
N THR A 314 -0.01 -24.56 -8.84
CA THR A 314 -1.03 -23.52 -8.96
C THR A 314 -2.34 -23.92 -8.29
N VAL A 315 -2.85 -25.13 -8.53
CA VAL A 315 -4.14 -25.58 -7.97
C VAL A 315 -4.04 -25.80 -6.45
N ALA A 316 -2.93 -26.37 -5.95
CA ALA A 316 -2.69 -26.54 -4.52
C ALA A 316 -2.52 -25.20 -3.77
N SER A 317 -2.25 -24.13 -4.51
CA SER A 317 -2.14 -22.76 -4.00
C SER A 317 -3.42 -21.93 -4.17
N GLY A 318 -4.48 -22.50 -4.76
CA GLY A 318 -5.79 -21.87 -4.92
C GLY A 318 -5.98 -21.06 -6.19
N GLY A 319 -5.06 -21.15 -7.15
CA GLY A 319 -5.15 -20.46 -8.44
C GLY A 319 -5.73 -21.32 -9.57
N GLN A 320 -6.07 -20.63 -10.65
CA GLN A 320 -6.37 -21.23 -11.95
C GLN A 320 -5.10 -21.30 -12.79
N PHE A 321 -4.99 -22.32 -13.65
CA PHE A 321 -3.83 -22.50 -14.51
C PHE A 321 -4.23 -22.57 -15.98
N ALA A 322 -3.79 -21.59 -16.77
CA ALA A 322 -3.96 -21.60 -18.23
C ALA A 322 -2.64 -21.94 -18.92
N TYR A 323 -2.60 -23.06 -19.64
CA TYR A 323 -1.42 -23.49 -20.37
C TYR A 323 -1.52 -23.16 -21.85
N ASN A 324 -0.56 -22.37 -22.36
CA ASN A 324 -0.60 -21.85 -23.70
C ASN A 324 0.03 -22.78 -24.75
N ILE A 325 -0.70 -22.97 -25.85
CA ILE A 325 -0.24 -23.60 -27.11
C ILE A 325 -0.37 -22.58 -28.25
N GLY A 326 0.61 -22.55 -29.15
CA GLY A 326 0.56 -21.75 -30.37
C GLY A 326 0.33 -22.64 -31.62
N PRO A 327 -0.88 -22.72 -32.18
CA PRO A 327 -1.15 -23.49 -33.40
C PRO A 327 -0.38 -22.96 -34.61
N LYS A 328 -0.03 -23.86 -35.52
CA LYS A 328 0.60 -23.55 -36.81
C LYS A 328 -0.30 -22.64 -37.63
N GLY A 329 0.28 -21.90 -38.58
CA GLY A 329 -0.47 -21.03 -39.48
C GLY A 329 -1.61 -21.72 -40.24
N ASP A 330 -1.49 -23.01 -40.54
CA ASP A 330 -2.57 -23.77 -41.18
C ASP A 330 -3.74 -24.12 -40.23
N GLY A 331 -3.64 -23.81 -38.93
CA GLY A 331 -4.67 -24.08 -37.93
C GLY A 331 -4.52 -25.42 -37.20
N THR A 332 -3.49 -26.22 -37.51
CA THR A 332 -3.21 -27.46 -36.78
C THR A 332 -2.38 -27.20 -35.51
N ILE A 333 -2.64 -27.99 -34.45
CA ILE A 333 -1.75 -28.05 -33.29
C ILE A 333 -0.57 -28.98 -33.63
N ASP A 334 0.66 -28.59 -33.26
CA ASP A 334 1.82 -29.46 -33.47
C ASP A 334 1.69 -30.78 -32.67
N GLU A 335 2.18 -31.88 -33.24
CA GLU A 335 2.13 -33.20 -32.59
C GLU A 335 2.91 -33.21 -31.27
N PHE A 336 4.00 -32.43 -31.19
CA PHE A 336 4.72 -32.23 -29.94
C PHE A 336 3.82 -31.58 -28.89
N ASP A 337 3.21 -30.43 -29.24
CA ASP A 337 2.46 -29.58 -28.32
C ASP A 337 1.21 -30.33 -27.80
N SER A 338 0.46 -30.97 -28.71
CA SER A 338 -0.68 -31.84 -28.35
C SER A 338 -0.25 -33.07 -27.55
N GLY A 339 0.91 -33.64 -27.87
CA GLY A 339 1.48 -34.77 -27.13
C GLY A 339 1.80 -34.45 -25.67
N VAL A 340 2.31 -33.24 -25.38
CA VAL A 340 2.61 -32.80 -24.01
C VAL A 340 1.34 -32.71 -23.16
N VAL A 341 0.31 -32.03 -23.66
CA VAL A 341 -0.95 -31.88 -22.89
C VAL A 341 -1.74 -33.18 -22.83
N THR A 342 -1.63 -34.05 -23.83
CA THR A 342 -2.28 -35.37 -23.82
C THR A 342 -1.66 -36.27 -22.75
N GLU A 343 -0.33 -36.28 -22.61
CA GLU A 343 0.35 -37.08 -21.58
C GLU A 343 -0.06 -36.65 -20.17
N VAL A 344 -0.15 -35.34 -19.90
CA VAL A 344 -0.65 -34.83 -18.62
C VAL A 344 -2.13 -35.15 -18.42
N GLY A 345 -2.95 -35.12 -19.46
CA GLY A 345 -4.33 -35.61 -19.42
C GLY A 345 -4.43 -37.08 -19.02
N GLN A 346 -3.57 -37.93 -19.58
CA GLN A 346 -3.50 -39.35 -19.21
C GLN A 346 -3.06 -39.55 -17.76
N TRP A 347 -2.13 -38.73 -17.27
CA TRP A 347 -1.75 -38.70 -15.85
C TRP A 347 -2.93 -38.30 -14.97
N MET A 348 -3.68 -37.26 -15.32
CA MET A 348 -4.89 -36.88 -14.60
C MET A 348 -5.97 -37.98 -14.64
N ALA A 349 -6.09 -38.72 -15.73
CA ALA A 349 -7.02 -39.85 -15.83
C ALA A 349 -6.64 -41.02 -14.91
N ARG A 350 -5.35 -41.20 -14.61
CA ARG A 350 -4.88 -42.15 -13.58
C ARG A 350 -5.09 -41.64 -12.15
N HIS A 351 -5.23 -40.33 -11.98
CA HIS A 351 -5.39 -39.62 -10.70
C HIS A 351 -6.63 -38.69 -10.68
N PRO A 352 -7.85 -39.23 -10.94
CA PRO A 352 -9.02 -38.43 -11.32
C PRO A 352 -9.49 -37.43 -10.24
N ASP A 353 -9.19 -37.72 -8.98
CA ASP A 353 -9.62 -36.94 -7.82
C ASP A 353 -8.51 -36.06 -7.24
N ALA A 354 -7.28 -36.15 -7.76
CA ALA A 354 -6.12 -35.46 -7.24
C ALA A 354 -6.06 -33.99 -7.69
N ILE A 355 -6.62 -33.66 -8.86
CA ILE A 355 -6.72 -32.29 -9.39
C ILE A 355 -8.19 -31.87 -9.56
N THR A 356 -8.94 -32.58 -10.41
CA THR A 356 -10.28 -32.15 -10.81
C THR A 356 -11.25 -32.18 -9.63
N GLY A 357 -11.70 -31.00 -9.20
CA GLY A 357 -12.57 -30.81 -8.03
C GLY A 357 -11.86 -30.98 -6.69
N ALA A 358 -10.54 -31.19 -6.69
CA ALA A 358 -9.73 -31.12 -5.48
C ALA A 358 -9.58 -29.66 -5.04
N ARG A 359 -9.40 -29.44 -3.74
CA ARG A 359 -9.24 -28.12 -3.15
C ARG A 359 -7.84 -27.95 -2.56
N PRO A 360 -7.28 -26.72 -2.61
CA PRO A 360 -6.13 -26.38 -1.78
C PRO A 360 -6.48 -26.58 -0.30
N THR A 361 -5.46 -26.74 0.53
CA THR A 361 -5.62 -27.01 1.96
C THR A 361 -5.03 -25.90 2.82
N TRP A 362 -5.50 -25.81 4.07
CA TRP A 362 -4.95 -24.88 5.06
C TRP A 362 -3.61 -25.32 5.66
N PHE A 363 -3.14 -26.53 5.34
CA PHE A 363 -1.84 -27.00 5.79
C PHE A 363 -0.73 -26.10 5.25
N PRO A 364 0.24 -25.68 6.08
CA PRO A 364 1.47 -25.09 5.57
C PRO A 364 2.11 -26.01 4.54
N ALA A 365 2.60 -25.45 3.43
CA ALA A 365 3.22 -26.24 2.37
C ALA A 365 4.38 -27.06 2.94
N PRO A 366 4.33 -28.41 2.88
CA PRO A 366 5.40 -29.23 3.42
C PRO A 366 6.65 -29.14 2.52
N ASN A 367 7.83 -29.28 3.11
CA ASN A 367 9.11 -29.22 2.39
C ASN A 367 9.31 -30.36 1.37
N TRP A 368 8.47 -31.38 1.38
CA TRP A 368 8.55 -32.52 0.48
C TRP A 368 7.59 -32.43 -0.71
N GLY A 369 6.67 -31.45 -0.73
CA GLY A 369 5.71 -31.33 -1.83
C GLY A 369 4.45 -30.52 -1.51
N LYS A 370 3.33 -30.92 -2.11
CA LYS A 370 2.03 -30.24 -1.99
C LYS A 370 0.93 -31.19 -1.50
N VAL A 371 -0.13 -30.62 -0.94
CA VAL A 371 -1.28 -31.35 -0.40
C VAL A 371 -2.58 -30.72 -0.89
N MET A 372 -3.45 -31.54 -1.47
CA MET A 372 -4.83 -31.17 -1.83
C MET A 372 -5.82 -32.12 -1.17
N THR A 373 -7.10 -31.76 -1.19
CA THR A 373 -8.16 -32.56 -0.58
C THR A 373 -9.39 -32.67 -1.47
N LYS A 374 -10.05 -33.82 -1.45
CA LYS A 374 -11.36 -34.01 -2.08
C LYS A 374 -12.16 -35.05 -1.29
N GLY A 375 -13.36 -34.67 -0.86
CA GLY A 375 -14.20 -35.55 -0.05
C GLY A 375 -13.50 -35.97 1.25
N ASN A 376 -13.30 -37.28 1.43
CA ASN A 376 -12.66 -37.86 2.62
C ASN A 376 -11.15 -38.15 2.40
N ASP A 377 -10.57 -37.70 1.29
CA ASP A 377 -9.20 -38.05 0.92
C ASP A 377 -8.29 -36.82 0.88
N LEU A 378 -7.06 -36.96 1.40
CA LEU A 378 -5.95 -36.06 1.08
C LEU A 378 -5.08 -36.69 -0.03
N TYR A 379 -4.56 -35.84 -0.90
CA TYR A 379 -3.65 -36.20 -1.99
C TYR A 379 -2.30 -35.53 -1.76
N PHE A 380 -1.26 -36.32 -1.56
CA PHE A 380 0.11 -35.87 -1.40
C PHE A 380 0.83 -35.96 -2.73
N PHE A 381 1.50 -34.88 -3.10
CA PHE A 381 2.32 -34.79 -4.32
C PHE A 381 3.78 -34.64 -3.94
N PRO A 382 4.51 -35.71 -3.59
CA PRO A 382 5.92 -35.60 -3.24
C PRO A 382 6.77 -35.21 -4.45
N GLU A 383 7.74 -34.31 -4.27
CA GLU A 383 8.65 -33.84 -5.32
C GLU A 383 9.58 -34.92 -5.84
N LEU A 384 9.97 -35.82 -4.94
CA LEU A 384 10.87 -36.93 -5.23
C LEU A 384 10.32 -38.20 -4.59
N TRP A 385 10.32 -39.29 -5.36
CA TRP A 385 10.04 -40.62 -4.84
C TRP A 385 11.35 -41.30 -4.42
N SER A 386 11.44 -41.72 -3.17
CA SER A 386 12.58 -42.48 -2.67
C SER A 386 12.11 -43.55 -1.68
N PRO A 387 12.25 -44.85 -2.00
CA PRO A 387 11.84 -45.93 -1.10
C PRO A 387 12.53 -45.81 0.28
N GLY A 388 11.75 -45.97 1.35
CA GLY A 388 12.20 -45.82 2.74
C GLY A 388 12.20 -44.37 3.26
N LYS A 389 12.04 -43.36 2.39
CA LYS A 389 11.91 -41.97 2.84
C LYS A 389 10.50 -41.72 3.37
N THR A 390 10.43 -41.00 4.48
CA THR A 390 9.18 -40.64 5.16
C THR A 390 8.72 -39.23 4.79
N LEU A 391 7.42 -39.06 4.57
CA LEU A 391 6.72 -37.79 4.39
C LEU A 391 5.95 -37.49 5.69
N THR A 392 6.25 -36.37 6.33
CA THR A 392 5.58 -35.96 7.58
C THR A 392 4.68 -34.75 7.32
N LEU A 393 3.42 -34.83 7.74
CA LEU A 393 2.45 -33.75 7.69
C LEU A 393 1.89 -33.51 9.11
N PRO A 394 2.27 -32.40 9.76
CA PRO A 394 1.69 -31.99 11.03
C PRO A 394 0.27 -31.42 10.88
N GLY A 395 -0.49 -31.44 11.97
CA GLY A 395 -1.83 -30.82 12.05
C GLY A 395 -2.95 -31.61 11.38
N VAL A 396 -2.75 -32.90 11.07
CA VAL A 396 -3.75 -33.77 10.45
C VAL A 396 -4.79 -34.18 11.49
N GLY A 397 -6.00 -33.66 11.37
CA GLY A 397 -7.17 -34.06 12.15
C GLY A 397 -8.05 -35.06 11.41
N GLY A 398 -8.87 -35.78 12.16
CA GLY A 398 -9.63 -36.95 11.65
C GLY A 398 -8.82 -38.24 11.74
N HIS A 399 -9.47 -39.38 11.50
CA HIS A 399 -8.85 -40.70 11.64
C HIS A 399 -8.48 -41.29 10.28
N VAL A 400 -7.17 -41.52 10.07
CA VAL A 400 -6.65 -42.10 8.83
C VAL A 400 -6.92 -43.59 8.80
N THR A 401 -7.72 -44.02 7.82
CA THR A 401 -8.13 -45.42 7.62
C THR A 401 -7.27 -46.17 6.60
N GLY A 402 -6.50 -45.45 5.77
CA GLY A 402 -5.56 -46.08 4.85
C GLY A 402 -4.70 -45.07 4.10
N VAL A 403 -3.54 -45.54 3.63
CA VAL A 403 -2.65 -44.78 2.76
C VAL A 403 -2.21 -45.66 1.60
N THR A 404 -2.42 -45.20 0.37
CA THR A 404 -2.13 -45.94 -0.85
C THR A 404 -1.40 -45.06 -1.87
N VAL A 405 -0.68 -45.68 -2.78
CA VAL A 405 -0.27 -45.00 -4.01
C VAL A 405 -1.49 -44.87 -4.91
N ASP A 406 -1.87 -43.63 -5.20
CA ASP A 406 -3.08 -43.33 -5.96
C ASP A 406 -3.02 -43.95 -7.36
N GLY A 407 -4.16 -44.39 -7.87
CA GLY A 407 -4.24 -45.17 -9.12
C GLY A 407 -3.79 -46.64 -9.01
N THR A 408 -3.42 -47.12 -7.83
CA THR A 408 -2.99 -48.53 -7.60
C THR A 408 -3.58 -49.12 -6.32
N GLU A 409 -3.46 -50.44 -6.13
CA GLU A 409 -3.80 -51.12 -4.87
C GLU A 409 -2.63 -51.14 -3.86
N ARG A 410 -1.50 -50.49 -4.16
CA ARG A 410 -0.30 -50.54 -3.31
C ARG A 410 -0.50 -49.70 -2.05
N ALA A 411 -0.68 -50.37 -0.92
CA ALA A 411 -0.66 -49.75 0.40
C ALA A 411 0.74 -49.29 0.80
N LEU A 412 0.81 -48.17 1.52
CA LEU A 412 2.02 -47.64 2.13
C LEU A 412 1.94 -47.75 3.65
N GLU A 413 3.09 -47.93 4.29
CA GLU A 413 3.18 -47.88 5.75
C GLU A 413 2.96 -46.43 6.21
N TYR A 414 2.16 -46.25 7.25
CA TYR A 414 1.93 -44.95 7.85
C TYR A 414 1.73 -45.05 9.36
N LYS A 415 2.00 -43.94 10.06
CA LYS A 415 1.75 -43.75 11.48
C LYS A 415 1.07 -42.40 11.69
N GLN A 416 -0.05 -42.38 12.40
CA GLN A 416 -0.66 -41.15 12.91
C GLN A 416 -0.42 -41.06 14.42
N ASP A 417 0.41 -40.10 14.85
CA ASP A 417 0.74 -39.84 16.25
C ASP A 417 0.14 -38.50 16.69
N GLY A 418 -0.98 -38.57 17.41
CA GLY A 418 -1.85 -37.40 17.63
C GLY A 418 -2.29 -36.80 16.30
N THR A 419 -1.91 -35.54 16.05
CA THR A 419 -2.21 -34.83 14.79
C THR A 419 -1.05 -34.85 13.79
N THR A 420 -0.03 -35.70 13.98
CA THR A 420 1.10 -35.82 13.04
C THR A 420 0.96 -37.10 12.23
N LEU A 421 0.84 -36.98 10.92
CA LEU A 421 0.83 -38.11 9.99
C LEU A 421 2.22 -38.29 9.38
N THR A 422 2.76 -39.49 9.47
CA THR A 422 4.00 -39.90 8.78
C THR A 422 3.69 -41.05 7.83
N VAL A 423 4.06 -40.89 6.56
CA VAL A 423 3.88 -41.89 5.50
C VAL A 423 5.24 -42.32 4.96
N THR A 424 5.51 -43.62 4.88
CA THR A 424 6.75 -44.16 4.34
C THR A 424 6.56 -44.58 2.88
N MET A 425 7.30 -43.97 1.96
CA MET A 425 7.29 -44.39 0.57
C MET A 425 7.96 -45.76 0.41
N SER A 426 7.38 -46.66 -0.37
CA SER A 426 7.93 -48.01 -0.58
C SER A 426 7.72 -48.54 -2.00
N GLY A 427 8.64 -49.38 -2.46
CA GLY A 427 8.65 -49.89 -3.84
C GLY A 427 9.01 -48.84 -4.89
N ASP A 428 9.00 -49.25 -6.16
CA ASP A 428 9.45 -48.38 -7.27
C ASP A 428 8.56 -47.14 -7.45
N ASN A 429 9.13 -46.09 -8.04
CA ASN A 429 8.41 -44.84 -8.37
C ASN A 429 7.24 -45.17 -9.31
N PRO A 430 5.98 -44.90 -8.91
CA PRO A 430 4.80 -45.24 -9.72
C PRO A 430 4.67 -44.37 -10.97
N GLU A 431 5.26 -43.17 -10.97
CA GLU A 431 5.22 -42.21 -12.08
C GLU A 431 6.66 -41.76 -12.39
N PRO A 432 7.50 -42.62 -13.00
CA PRO A 432 8.93 -42.36 -13.19
C PRO A 432 9.22 -41.18 -14.12
N SER A 433 8.27 -40.87 -15.01
CA SER A 433 8.39 -39.77 -15.98
C SER A 433 7.69 -38.49 -15.55
N LEU A 434 6.82 -38.54 -14.52
CA LEU A 434 5.94 -37.45 -14.10
C LEU A 434 5.94 -37.32 -12.57
N ARG A 435 4.78 -37.06 -11.96
CA ARG A 435 4.62 -36.79 -10.53
C ARG A 435 3.86 -37.92 -9.83
N PRO A 436 4.44 -38.59 -8.82
CA PRO A 436 3.70 -39.57 -8.03
C PRO A 436 2.62 -38.90 -7.17
N VAL A 437 1.54 -39.63 -6.90
CA VAL A 437 0.44 -39.22 -6.02
C VAL A 437 0.22 -40.28 -4.95
N ILE A 438 0.14 -39.84 -3.70
CA ILE A 438 -0.21 -40.70 -2.56
C ILE A 438 -1.58 -40.26 -2.04
N LYS A 439 -2.51 -41.20 -1.93
CA LYS A 439 -3.85 -40.97 -1.37
C LYS A 439 -3.87 -41.38 0.10
N VAL A 440 -4.36 -40.49 0.95
CA VAL A 440 -4.59 -40.73 2.38
C VAL A 440 -6.09 -40.66 2.62
N THR A 441 -6.70 -41.78 3.02
CA THR A 441 -8.15 -41.91 3.20
C THR A 441 -8.54 -41.82 4.66
N PHE A 442 -9.60 -41.06 4.93
CA PHE A 442 -10.16 -40.83 6.25
C PHE A 442 -11.58 -41.43 6.34
N ASP A 443 -12.05 -41.66 7.57
CA ASP A 443 -13.43 -42.09 7.83
C ASP A 443 -14.47 -40.98 7.59
N ALA A 444 -14.06 -39.72 7.66
CA ALA A 444 -14.82 -38.52 7.32
C ALA A 444 -13.92 -37.47 6.64
N ALA A 445 -14.49 -36.35 6.20
CA ALA A 445 -13.71 -35.27 5.59
C ALA A 445 -12.55 -34.85 6.52
N PRO A 446 -11.30 -34.79 6.02
CA PRO A 446 -10.15 -34.49 6.85
C PRO A 446 -10.24 -33.06 7.42
N THR A 447 -9.72 -32.88 8.63
CA THR A 447 -9.64 -31.59 9.29
C THR A 447 -8.19 -31.16 9.45
N TYR A 448 -7.98 -29.84 9.55
CA TYR A 448 -6.71 -29.25 9.90
C TYR A 448 -6.75 -28.78 11.36
N VAL A 449 -5.73 -29.16 12.11
CA VAL A 449 -5.47 -28.76 13.49
C VAL A 449 -4.20 -27.90 13.48
N PRO A 450 -4.32 -26.56 13.40
CA PRO A 450 -3.18 -25.66 13.38
C PRO A 450 -2.31 -25.81 14.64
N THR A 451 -1.00 -25.96 14.46
CA THR A 451 -0.06 -26.16 15.57
C THR A 451 0.06 -24.93 16.48
N GLN A 452 -0.24 -23.73 15.96
CA GLN A 452 -0.19 -22.47 16.69
C GLN A 452 -1.56 -22.03 17.25
N THR A 453 -2.50 -22.96 17.46
CA THR A 453 -3.82 -22.65 18.02
C THR A 453 -3.72 -22.17 19.47
N VAL A 454 -4.33 -21.01 19.78
CA VAL A 454 -4.37 -20.42 21.12
C VAL A 454 -5.56 -20.96 21.90
N THR A 455 -5.34 -21.34 23.16
CA THR A 455 -6.44 -21.72 24.06
C THR A 455 -7.13 -20.46 24.55
N ALA A 456 -8.42 -20.31 24.25
CA ALA A 456 -9.21 -19.16 24.65
C ALA A 456 -9.54 -19.23 26.16
N VAL A 457 -8.80 -18.47 26.94
CA VAL A 457 -9.07 -18.17 28.35
C VAL A 457 -8.93 -16.66 28.54
N ASP A 458 -9.55 -16.10 29.58
CA ASP A 458 -9.44 -14.67 29.85
C ASP A 458 -7.97 -14.25 30.04
N GLY A 459 -7.56 -13.19 29.33
CA GLY A 459 -6.19 -12.70 29.30
C GLY A 459 -5.23 -13.46 28.37
N ALA A 460 -5.69 -14.45 27.60
CA ALA A 460 -4.83 -15.17 26.65
C ALA A 460 -4.37 -14.24 25.53
N THR A 461 -3.09 -14.32 25.15
CA THR A 461 -2.52 -13.52 24.06
C THR A 461 -2.36 -14.36 22.78
N ILE A 462 -2.77 -13.78 21.66
CA ILE A 462 -2.41 -14.21 20.31
C ILE A 462 -1.23 -13.34 19.87
N SER A 463 -0.04 -13.92 19.81
CA SER A 463 1.16 -13.19 19.37
C SER A 463 1.15 -12.93 17.87
N SER A 464 2.04 -12.05 17.40
CA SER A 464 2.21 -11.79 15.98
C SER A 464 2.67 -13.01 15.18
N GLU A 465 3.44 -13.93 15.78
CA GLU A 465 3.81 -15.18 15.10
C GLU A 465 2.64 -16.14 14.93
N GLN A 466 1.55 -15.96 15.68
CA GLN A 466 0.33 -16.76 15.61
C GLN A 466 -0.73 -16.16 14.68
N PHE A 467 -0.49 -14.95 14.16
CA PHE A 467 -1.25 -14.35 13.07
C PHE A 467 -0.59 -14.66 11.72
N PHE A 468 -1.24 -15.53 10.95
CA PHE A 468 -0.81 -15.92 9.61
C PHE A 468 -1.24 -14.87 8.58
N ALA A 469 -0.28 -14.13 8.05
CA ALA A 469 -0.49 -13.24 6.92
C ALA A 469 -0.96 -14.03 5.68
N ARG A 470 -2.01 -13.54 5.03
CA ARG A 470 -2.55 -14.10 3.79
C ARG A 470 -2.41 -13.08 2.67
N ALA A 471 -1.52 -13.37 1.72
CA ALA A 471 -1.23 -12.48 0.61
C ALA A 471 -2.23 -12.65 -0.55
N SER A 472 -2.45 -11.58 -1.30
CA SER A 472 -3.00 -11.64 -2.66
C SER A 472 -2.01 -12.28 -3.63
N ALA A 473 -2.41 -12.54 -4.87
CA ALA A 473 -1.49 -12.88 -5.94
C ALA A 473 -0.81 -11.65 -6.58
N LEU A 474 -1.21 -10.41 -6.22
CA LEU A 474 -0.46 -9.20 -6.58
C LEU A 474 0.93 -9.24 -5.92
N ARG A 475 1.94 -9.27 -6.78
CA ARG A 475 3.37 -9.36 -6.44
C ARG A 475 3.90 -8.34 -5.41
N TYR A 476 3.12 -7.29 -5.09
CA TYR A 476 3.56 -6.16 -4.25
C TYR A 476 2.54 -5.68 -3.21
N SER A 477 1.42 -6.38 -2.97
CA SER A 477 0.32 -5.81 -2.17
C SER A 477 0.25 -6.26 -0.71
N GLY A 478 1.32 -6.86 -0.15
CA GLY A 478 1.33 -7.29 1.26
C GLY A 478 0.20 -8.27 1.63
N ALA A 479 -0.13 -8.36 2.91
CA ALA A 479 -1.23 -9.20 3.40
C ALA A 479 -2.59 -8.54 3.10
N GLN A 480 -3.55 -9.30 2.57
CA GLN A 480 -4.97 -8.92 2.48
C GLN A 480 -5.72 -9.19 3.80
N ALA A 481 -5.31 -10.24 4.50
CA ALA A 481 -5.93 -10.68 5.73
C ALA A 481 -4.90 -11.31 6.67
N TYR A 482 -5.24 -11.36 7.96
CA TYR A 482 -4.52 -12.12 8.98
C TYR A 482 -5.46 -13.16 9.58
N ASP A 483 -5.03 -14.43 9.58
CA ASP A 483 -5.75 -15.51 10.23
C ASP A 483 -5.07 -15.90 11.55
N ALA A 484 -5.83 -16.18 12.58
CA ALA A 484 -5.39 -16.86 13.80
C ALA A 484 -6.40 -17.96 14.15
N TYR A 485 -6.09 -18.79 15.14
CA TYR A 485 -6.94 -19.92 15.52
C TYR A 485 -7.11 -19.99 17.03
N LEU A 486 -8.37 -20.04 17.47
CA LEU A 486 -8.73 -20.15 18.88
C LEU A 486 -9.37 -21.51 19.16
N VAL A 487 -9.13 -22.05 20.35
CA VAL A 487 -9.81 -23.27 20.84
C VAL A 487 -10.34 -23.06 22.25
N ASN A 488 -11.61 -23.40 22.45
CA ASN A 488 -12.16 -23.58 23.78
C ASN A 488 -11.94 -25.03 24.21
N LYS A 489 -11.05 -25.28 25.19
CA LYS A 489 -10.76 -26.65 25.69
C LYS A 489 -11.68 -27.10 26.83
N THR A 490 -12.70 -26.31 27.15
CA THR A 490 -13.64 -26.63 28.22
C THR A 490 -14.89 -27.31 27.68
N ASP A 491 -15.63 -27.99 28.56
CA ASP A 491 -16.91 -28.63 28.21
C ASP A 491 -18.08 -27.64 28.08
N LYS A 492 -17.85 -26.35 28.34
CA LYS A 492 -18.87 -25.30 28.28
C LYS A 492 -18.55 -24.33 27.16
N ALA A 493 -19.58 -23.86 26.45
CA ALA A 493 -19.37 -22.84 25.44
C ALA A 493 -18.88 -21.54 26.08
N ILE A 494 -17.98 -20.83 25.39
CA ILE A 494 -17.73 -19.42 25.66
C ILE A 494 -18.79 -18.66 24.87
N THR A 495 -19.76 -18.08 25.57
CA THR A 495 -20.92 -17.42 24.96
C THR A 495 -20.67 -15.97 24.61
N ASP A 496 -19.66 -15.35 25.24
CA ASP A 496 -19.25 -13.97 25.00
C ASP A 496 -17.75 -13.79 25.23
N LEU A 497 -17.09 -13.23 24.23
CA LEU A 497 -15.65 -12.99 24.19
C LEU A 497 -15.39 -11.73 23.40
N THR A 498 -14.38 -10.96 23.79
CA THR A 498 -13.90 -9.81 23.02
C THR A 498 -12.39 -9.94 22.79
N LEU A 499 -11.87 -9.09 21.91
CA LEU A 499 -10.48 -9.04 21.51
C LEU A 499 -9.99 -7.60 21.67
N LYS A 500 -8.87 -7.43 22.38
CA LYS A 500 -8.12 -6.18 22.40
C LYS A 500 -6.92 -6.32 21.47
N PHE A 501 -6.97 -5.68 20.31
CA PHE A 501 -5.88 -5.76 19.33
C PHE A 501 -4.75 -4.78 19.67
N SER A 502 -3.57 -5.05 19.12
CA SER A 502 -2.45 -4.13 19.08
C SER A 502 -1.79 -4.23 17.71
N GLY A 503 -1.49 -3.09 17.11
CA GLY A 503 -0.98 -2.96 15.74
C GLY A 503 -1.11 -1.52 15.24
N ASN A 504 -0.72 -1.26 14.00
CA ASN A 504 -0.77 0.07 13.35
C ASN A 504 -2.12 0.30 12.64
N PHE A 505 -3.22 0.32 13.39
CA PHE A 505 -4.55 0.48 12.80
C PHE A 505 -4.77 1.93 12.34
N SER A 506 -5.05 2.13 11.05
CA SER A 506 -5.47 3.46 10.56
C SER A 506 -6.81 3.88 11.19
N PRO A 507 -6.89 5.05 11.87
CA PRO A 507 -8.08 5.46 12.62
C PRO A 507 -9.39 5.50 11.82
N THR A 508 -9.31 5.88 10.54
CA THR A 508 -10.46 6.06 9.62
C THR A 508 -10.78 4.81 8.81
N THR A 509 -9.92 3.80 8.83
CA THR A 509 -10.13 2.54 8.10
C THR A 509 -11.06 1.64 8.91
N THR A 510 -12.04 1.02 8.25
CA THR A 510 -12.92 0.03 8.87
C THR A 510 -12.40 -1.37 8.59
N TYR A 511 -12.20 -2.14 9.65
CA TYR A 511 -11.75 -3.52 9.62
C TYR A 511 -12.89 -4.44 9.99
N LYS A 512 -12.88 -5.63 9.40
CA LYS A 512 -13.82 -6.71 9.69
C LYS A 512 -13.10 -7.81 10.44
N ILE A 513 -13.58 -8.13 11.62
CA ILE A 513 -13.09 -9.20 12.49
C ILE A 513 -14.11 -10.34 12.48
N THR A 514 -13.69 -11.52 12.01
CA THR A 514 -14.57 -12.70 11.89
C THR A 514 -14.05 -13.82 12.75
N LEU A 515 -14.85 -14.31 13.71
CA LEU A 515 -14.57 -15.52 14.48
C LEU A 515 -15.60 -16.60 14.14
N GLY A 516 -15.17 -17.62 13.41
CA GLY A 516 -16.06 -18.64 12.87
C GLY A 516 -17.01 -18.04 11.83
N GLU A 517 -18.31 -18.01 12.14
CA GLU A 517 -19.36 -17.48 11.25
C GLU A 517 -19.83 -16.07 11.63
N LYS A 518 -19.37 -15.54 12.78
CA LYS A 518 -19.76 -14.21 13.26
C LYS A 518 -18.70 -13.19 12.87
N SER A 519 -19.15 -12.06 12.31
CA SER A 519 -18.30 -10.92 11.96
C SER A 519 -18.74 -9.66 12.69
N VAL A 520 -17.77 -8.83 13.06
CA VAL A 520 -17.96 -7.48 13.61
C VAL A 520 -17.09 -6.52 12.81
N GLU A 521 -17.61 -5.35 12.51
CA GLU A 521 -16.85 -4.26 11.89
C GLU A 521 -16.52 -3.19 12.93
N ALA A 522 -15.28 -2.70 12.89
CA ALA A 522 -14.81 -1.64 13.77
C ALA A 522 -13.81 -0.75 13.03
N THR A 523 -13.85 0.55 13.28
CA THR A 523 -12.81 1.46 12.79
C THR A 523 -11.51 1.24 13.53
N GLY A 524 -10.38 1.61 12.92
CA GLY A 524 -9.08 1.55 13.61
C GLY A 524 -9.10 2.31 14.93
N ALA A 525 -9.78 3.46 14.99
CA ALA A 525 -9.91 4.23 16.21
C ALA A 525 -10.71 3.50 17.31
N GLN A 526 -11.76 2.75 16.94
CA GLN A 526 -12.51 1.92 17.89
C GLN A 526 -11.66 0.73 18.41
N ILE A 527 -10.86 0.14 17.53
CA ILE A 527 -9.93 -0.95 17.88
C ILE A 527 -8.85 -0.44 18.84
N GLU A 528 -8.31 0.76 18.63
CA GLU A 528 -7.32 1.38 19.52
C GLU A 528 -7.92 1.80 20.86
N ALA A 529 -9.17 2.27 20.86
CA ALA A 529 -9.86 2.73 22.06
C ALA A 529 -10.22 1.59 23.04
N GLY A 530 -10.30 0.33 22.59
CA GLY A 530 -10.64 -0.77 23.49
C GLY A 530 -10.91 -2.12 22.85
N GLU A 531 -11.70 -2.92 23.56
CA GLU A 531 -12.07 -4.26 23.16
C GLU A 531 -13.14 -4.25 22.05
N VAL A 532 -13.00 -5.14 21.07
CA VAL A 532 -13.95 -5.33 19.97
C VAL A 532 -14.42 -6.79 19.90
N GLY A 533 -15.57 -7.02 19.26
CA GLY A 533 -16.07 -8.38 19.06
C GLY A 533 -17.11 -8.86 20.08
N GLU A 534 -17.91 -7.96 20.66
CA GLU A 534 -19.03 -8.37 21.52
C GLU A 534 -19.92 -9.43 20.84
N GLY A 535 -20.29 -10.47 21.59
CA GLY A 535 -21.12 -11.57 21.09
C GLY A 535 -20.39 -12.58 20.21
N LEU A 536 -19.07 -12.47 20.03
CA LEU A 536 -18.25 -13.57 19.54
C LEU A 536 -18.27 -14.72 20.55
N ALA A 537 -18.31 -15.95 20.06
CA ALA A 537 -18.51 -17.14 20.87
C ALA A 537 -17.66 -18.31 20.35
N LEU A 538 -17.35 -19.25 21.24
CA LEU A 538 -16.57 -20.46 20.93
C LEU A 538 -17.26 -21.71 21.50
N GLU A 539 -17.56 -22.65 20.61
CA GLU A 539 -18.10 -23.95 20.98
C GLU A 539 -17.08 -24.80 21.75
N PRO A 540 -17.52 -25.66 22.69
CA PRO A 540 -16.68 -26.60 23.40
C PRO A 540 -15.83 -27.45 22.46
N HIS A 541 -14.54 -27.58 22.76
CA HIS A 541 -13.57 -28.45 22.07
C HIS A 541 -13.44 -28.23 20.57
N LYS A 542 -13.83 -27.06 20.05
CA LYS A 542 -13.77 -26.74 18.60
C LYS A 542 -12.71 -25.67 18.33
N ILE A 543 -11.85 -25.93 17.34
CA ILE A 543 -10.96 -24.91 16.80
C ILE A 543 -11.77 -24.00 15.88
N THR A 544 -11.67 -22.70 16.09
CA THR A 544 -12.42 -21.68 15.36
C THR A 544 -11.44 -20.65 14.76
N PRO A 545 -11.51 -20.39 13.45
CA PRO A 545 -10.64 -19.40 12.81
C PRO A 545 -11.08 -17.98 13.18
N LEU A 546 -10.11 -17.15 13.52
CA LEU A 546 -10.21 -15.70 13.66
C LEU A 546 -9.59 -15.06 12.41
N ARG A 547 -10.32 -14.20 11.71
CA ARG A 547 -9.82 -13.46 10.55
C ARG A 547 -9.96 -11.96 10.78
N LEU A 548 -8.91 -11.23 10.45
CA LEU A 548 -8.88 -9.77 10.39
C LEU A 548 -8.63 -9.34 8.93
N GLU A 549 -9.55 -8.58 8.35
CA GLU A 549 -9.53 -8.11 6.95
C GLU A 549 -10.07 -6.68 6.84
N LEU A 550 -9.89 -6.01 5.68
CA LEU A 550 -10.59 -4.75 5.41
C LEU A 550 -12.09 -5.02 5.27
N ALA A 551 -12.94 -4.19 5.90
CA ALA A 551 -14.39 -4.33 5.78
C ALA A 551 -14.90 -3.93 4.39
N HIS A 552 -14.35 -2.84 3.85
CA HIS A 552 -14.78 -2.24 2.59
C HIS A 552 -13.56 -1.91 1.71
N PRO A 553 -12.84 -2.92 1.21
CA PRO A 553 -11.72 -2.67 0.32
C PRO A 553 -12.21 -2.08 -1.01
N SER A 554 -11.46 -1.12 -1.57
CA SER A 554 -11.81 -0.50 -2.86
C SER A 554 -11.66 -1.49 -4.03
N TYR A 555 -10.77 -2.46 -3.87
CA TYR A 555 -10.56 -3.62 -4.71
C TYR A 555 -10.38 -4.85 -3.84
N TYR A 556 -10.92 -6.01 -4.23
CA TYR A 556 -10.93 -7.21 -3.39
C TYR A 556 -9.54 -7.65 -2.89
N ALA A 557 -8.48 -7.19 -3.56
CA ALA A 557 -7.10 -7.53 -3.22
C ALA A 557 -6.26 -6.41 -2.60
N ASP A 558 -6.89 -5.34 -2.14
CA ASP A 558 -6.19 -4.28 -1.44
C ASP A 558 -5.45 -4.81 -0.19
N PRO A 559 -4.22 -4.34 0.08
CA PRO A 559 -3.51 -4.64 1.32
C PRO A 559 -4.31 -4.18 2.54
N ILE A 560 -4.28 -4.95 3.62
CA ILE A 560 -4.79 -4.49 4.92
C ILE A 560 -3.87 -3.44 5.58
N GLY A 561 -2.60 -3.35 5.16
CA GLY A 561 -1.66 -2.33 5.65
C GLY A 561 -1.20 -2.49 7.11
N LEU A 562 -1.53 -3.61 7.76
CA LEU A 562 -1.15 -3.89 9.14
C LEU A 562 0.18 -4.64 9.24
N HIS A 563 0.92 -4.40 10.32
CA HIS A 563 2.17 -5.05 10.68
C HIS A 563 2.19 -5.36 12.18
N SER A 564 2.82 -6.49 12.55
CA SER A 564 2.99 -6.91 13.96
C SER A 564 1.67 -6.98 14.76
N VAL A 565 0.58 -7.40 14.11
CA VAL A 565 -0.73 -7.53 14.75
C VAL A 565 -0.67 -8.57 15.87
N SER A 566 -1.20 -8.22 17.03
CA SER A 566 -1.44 -9.15 18.15
C SER A 566 -2.80 -8.86 18.77
N ALA A 567 -3.31 -9.78 19.58
CA ALA A 567 -4.57 -9.58 20.29
C ALA A 567 -4.59 -10.25 21.66
N THR A 568 -5.24 -9.64 22.64
CA THR A 568 -5.58 -10.26 23.91
C THR A 568 -7.05 -10.67 23.90
N VAL A 569 -7.31 -11.91 24.29
CA VAL A 569 -8.63 -12.51 24.40
C VAL A 569 -9.19 -12.22 25.78
N HIS A 570 -10.39 -11.65 25.84
CA HIS A 570 -11.14 -11.46 27.08
C HIS A 570 -12.38 -12.33 27.06
N VAL A 571 -12.53 -13.18 28.08
CA VAL A 571 -13.64 -14.15 28.17
C VAL A 571 -14.57 -13.74 29.28
N TYR A 572 -15.86 -13.68 28.95
CA TYR A 572 -16.87 -13.18 29.87
C TYR A 572 -17.92 -14.25 30.20
N GLY A 573 -18.27 -14.34 31.49
CA GLY A 573 -19.34 -15.22 31.96
C GLY A 573 -20.74 -14.59 31.84
N ASP A 574 -21.78 -15.36 32.16
CA ASP A 574 -23.20 -14.97 32.03
C ASP A 574 -23.60 -13.66 32.75
N ASN A 575 -22.77 -13.13 33.66
CA ASN A 575 -22.97 -11.90 34.43
C ASN A 575 -21.83 -10.88 34.24
N ALA A 576 -21.26 -10.80 33.04
CA ALA A 576 -20.13 -9.93 32.74
C ALA A 576 -20.39 -8.46 33.13
N ALA A 577 -19.38 -7.81 33.71
CA ALA A 577 -19.47 -6.39 34.06
C ALA A 577 -19.66 -5.57 32.78
N THR A 578 -20.83 -4.93 32.68
CA THR A 578 -21.12 -3.98 31.63
C THR A 578 -20.46 -2.64 31.93
N GLN A 579 -20.12 -1.88 30.89
CA GLN A 579 -19.48 -0.58 31.02
C GLN A 579 -20.35 0.47 30.32
N PRO A 580 -20.71 1.58 30.99
CA PRO A 580 -21.37 2.68 30.31
C PRO A 580 -20.45 3.25 29.22
N PRO A 581 -21.00 3.91 28.20
CA PRO A 581 -20.18 4.47 27.14
C PRO A 581 -19.24 5.56 27.65
N VAL A 582 -18.05 5.65 27.07
CA VAL A 582 -17.05 6.70 27.32
C VAL A 582 -16.61 7.28 25.97
N ILE A 583 -16.48 8.60 25.86
CA ILE A 583 -15.87 9.23 24.69
C ILE A 583 -14.35 9.14 24.84
N ALA A 584 -13.73 8.36 23.97
CA ALA A 584 -12.28 8.22 23.89
C ALA A 584 -11.66 9.34 23.03
N THR A 585 -12.40 9.87 22.05
CA THR A 585 -11.96 10.99 21.22
C THR A 585 -13.16 11.85 20.85
N ASP A 586 -13.10 13.12 21.22
CA ASP A 586 -14.10 14.12 20.89
C ASP A 586 -13.98 14.62 19.44
N PRO A 587 -15.07 15.14 18.84
CA PRO A 587 -14.98 15.77 17.55
C PRO A 587 -14.18 17.08 17.59
N SER A 588 -13.31 17.26 16.60
CA SER A 588 -12.53 18.49 16.41
C SER A 588 -13.28 19.52 15.57
N SER A 589 -13.05 20.80 15.87
CA SER A 589 -13.57 21.91 15.07
C SER A 589 -12.98 21.91 13.66
N VAL A 590 -13.77 22.30 12.67
CA VAL A 590 -13.41 22.25 11.24
C VAL A 590 -13.61 23.63 10.62
N SER A 591 -12.66 24.05 9.78
CA SER A 591 -12.74 25.30 9.02
C SER A 591 -12.65 25.00 7.53
N VAL A 592 -13.67 25.39 6.77
CA VAL A 592 -13.77 25.15 5.33
C VAL A 592 -14.40 26.36 4.61
N LYS A 593 -14.34 26.38 3.28
CA LYS A 593 -15.08 27.35 2.46
C LYS A 593 -16.47 26.82 2.12
N ALA A 594 -17.42 27.71 1.91
CA ALA A 594 -18.75 27.32 1.45
C ALA A 594 -18.66 26.51 0.14
N GLY A 595 -19.28 25.34 0.10
CA GLY A 595 -19.21 24.36 -1.00
C GLY A 595 -18.26 23.17 -0.73
N GLU A 596 -17.34 23.30 0.22
CA GLU A 596 -16.44 22.21 0.62
C GLU A 596 -17.11 21.28 1.65
N SER A 597 -16.57 20.06 1.78
CA SER A 597 -17.05 19.08 2.77
C SER A 597 -16.34 19.24 4.10
N ALA A 598 -17.10 19.30 5.20
CA ALA A 598 -16.59 19.21 6.56
C ALA A 598 -16.90 17.82 7.14
N THR A 599 -15.94 17.23 7.85
CA THR A 599 -16.10 15.90 8.50
C THR A 599 -15.77 15.99 9.97
N PHE A 600 -16.67 15.48 10.81
CA PHE A 600 -16.50 15.32 12.26
C PHE A 600 -16.36 13.84 12.60
N THR A 601 -15.48 13.51 13.54
CA THR A 601 -15.24 12.13 13.97
C THR A 601 -15.40 12.05 15.48
N VAL A 602 -16.00 10.97 15.98
CA VAL A 602 -16.09 10.68 17.41
C VAL A 602 -15.72 9.21 17.63
N VAL A 603 -15.02 8.96 18.73
CA VAL A 603 -14.68 7.60 19.16
C VAL A 603 -15.30 7.38 20.52
N ALA A 604 -16.19 6.40 20.61
CA ALA A 604 -16.80 5.98 21.85
C ALA A 604 -16.52 4.51 22.11
N SER A 605 -16.12 4.18 23.34
CA SER A 605 -16.00 2.82 23.84
C SER A 605 -17.12 2.54 24.85
N GLY A 606 -17.38 1.27 25.15
CA GLY A 606 -18.41 0.87 26.11
C GLY A 606 -18.84 -0.57 25.88
N ARG A 607 -19.52 -1.15 26.88
CA ARG A 607 -20.04 -2.51 26.79
C ARG A 607 -21.46 -2.63 27.35
N PRO A 608 -22.47 -2.96 26.53
CA PRO A 608 -22.40 -3.23 25.09
C PRO A 608 -21.84 -2.06 24.26
N ALA A 609 -21.35 -2.36 23.06
CA ALA A 609 -20.86 -1.34 22.13
C ALA A 609 -21.89 -0.21 21.99
N ALA A 610 -21.43 1.03 22.10
CA ALA A 610 -22.33 2.18 22.13
C ALA A 610 -22.84 2.51 20.72
N THR A 611 -24.14 2.77 20.59
CA THR A 611 -24.72 3.38 19.39
C THR A 611 -24.44 4.88 19.41
N ILE A 612 -24.01 5.45 18.29
CA ILE A 612 -23.73 6.87 18.14
C ILE A 612 -24.94 7.57 17.51
N GLN A 613 -25.23 8.80 17.93
CA GLN A 613 -26.17 9.70 17.27
C GLN A 613 -25.58 11.11 17.25
N TRP A 614 -25.44 11.71 16.07
CA TRP A 614 -24.96 13.09 15.92
C TRP A 614 -26.08 14.12 16.09
N TYR A 615 -25.70 15.28 16.62
CA TYR A 615 -26.55 16.43 16.87
C TYR A 615 -25.90 17.69 16.28
N ARG A 616 -26.73 18.55 15.66
CA ARG A 616 -26.34 19.88 15.20
C ARG A 616 -26.92 20.93 16.13
N VAL A 617 -26.10 21.88 16.55
CA VAL A 617 -26.48 23.09 17.27
C VAL A 617 -26.33 24.26 16.30
N PRO A 618 -27.42 24.88 15.84
CA PRO A 618 -27.33 26.08 15.00
C PRO A 618 -26.56 27.21 15.70
N LYS A 619 -25.90 28.07 14.92
CA LYS A 619 -25.20 29.26 15.45
C LYS A 619 -26.14 30.07 16.36
N GLY A 620 -25.69 30.32 17.59
CA GLY A 620 -26.46 31.09 18.59
C GLY A 620 -27.55 30.30 19.33
N SER A 621 -27.72 29.00 19.04
CA SER A 621 -28.56 28.10 19.83
C SER A 621 -27.75 27.45 20.95
N THR A 622 -28.43 27.05 22.03
CA THR A 622 -27.88 26.16 23.07
C THR A 622 -28.39 24.73 22.92
N GLU A 623 -29.55 24.54 22.28
CA GLU A 623 -30.18 23.24 22.03
C GLU A 623 -29.70 22.66 20.70
N GLY A 624 -29.38 21.36 20.72
CA GLY A 624 -29.00 20.61 19.53
C GLY A 624 -30.14 19.69 19.08
N THR A 625 -30.32 19.57 17.76
CA THR A 625 -31.27 18.66 17.13
C THR A 625 -30.53 17.44 16.58
N ALA A 626 -31.08 16.25 16.79
CA ALA A 626 -30.54 15.02 16.21
C ALA A 626 -30.52 15.12 14.68
N ILE A 627 -29.44 14.66 14.07
CA ILE A 627 -29.29 14.60 12.62
C ILE A 627 -29.73 13.21 12.16
N ASP A 628 -30.81 13.15 11.39
CA ASP A 628 -31.40 11.88 10.95
C ASP A 628 -30.39 11.01 10.19
N GLY A 629 -30.26 9.74 10.61
CA GLY A 629 -29.37 8.75 9.99
C GLY A 629 -27.88 8.90 10.30
N ALA A 630 -27.47 9.97 10.99
CA ALA A 630 -26.08 10.17 11.38
C ALA A 630 -25.73 9.37 12.64
N THR A 631 -25.52 8.06 12.46
CA THR A 631 -25.22 7.11 13.55
C THR A 631 -23.83 6.48 13.48
N GLY A 632 -23.00 6.91 12.53
CA GLY A 632 -21.63 6.44 12.36
C GLY A 632 -20.62 7.16 13.27
N ALA A 633 -19.41 6.60 13.37
CA ALA A 633 -18.28 7.25 14.04
C ALA A 633 -17.80 8.54 13.32
N MET A 634 -18.21 8.75 12.07
CA MET A 634 -17.96 9.98 11.30
C MET A 634 -19.28 10.57 10.81
N TYR A 635 -19.33 11.90 10.75
CA TYR A 635 -20.40 12.66 10.12
C TYR A 635 -19.81 13.70 9.16
N THR A 636 -20.17 13.61 7.88
CA THR A 636 -19.71 14.52 6.82
C THR A 636 -20.88 15.30 6.24
N LEU A 637 -20.69 16.59 6.00
CA LEU A 637 -21.64 17.45 5.30
C LEU A 637 -20.95 18.37 4.29
N THR A 638 -21.64 18.69 3.19
CA THR A 638 -21.27 19.82 2.32
C THR A 638 -21.72 21.13 2.98
N THR A 639 -20.83 22.10 3.05
CA THR A 639 -21.04 23.31 3.87
C THR A 639 -21.62 24.48 3.07
N THR A 640 -22.42 25.30 3.75
CA THR A 640 -22.90 26.59 3.24
C THR A 640 -22.53 27.70 4.23
N LEU A 641 -22.64 28.97 3.82
CA LEU A 641 -22.42 30.10 4.75
C LEU A 641 -23.41 30.10 5.92
N GLU A 642 -24.56 29.44 5.80
CA GLU A 642 -25.53 29.30 6.89
C GLU A 642 -25.05 28.31 7.98
N ASP A 643 -24.04 27.51 7.67
CA ASP A 643 -23.42 26.57 8.60
C ASP A 643 -22.30 27.21 9.43
N ASP A 644 -21.87 28.44 9.10
CA ASP A 644 -20.82 29.13 9.84
C ASP A 644 -21.19 29.38 11.31
N GLY A 645 -20.42 28.81 12.22
CA GLY A 645 -20.63 28.87 13.66
C GLY A 645 -21.63 27.84 14.19
N ALA A 646 -22.11 26.91 13.36
CA ALA A 646 -22.84 25.74 13.85
C ALA A 646 -21.89 24.83 14.64
N GLN A 647 -22.41 24.14 15.65
CA GLN A 647 -21.63 23.16 16.42
C GLN A 647 -22.19 21.74 16.24
N PHE A 648 -21.32 20.76 16.33
CA PHE A 648 -21.65 19.34 16.18
C PHE A 648 -21.13 18.57 17.39
N TYR A 649 -21.94 17.66 17.90
CA TYR A 649 -21.55 16.72 18.94
C TYR A 649 -22.28 15.39 18.75
N ALA A 650 -21.78 14.35 19.38
CA ALA A 650 -22.36 13.03 19.34
C ALA A 650 -22.77 12.56 20.73
N VAL A 651 -23.82 11.75 20.78
CA VAL A 651 -24.24 11.03 21.99
C VAL A 651 -24.02 9.54 21.74
N ALA A 652 -23.17 8.93 22.56
CA ALA A 652 -22.93 7.49 22.56
C ALA A 652 -23.79 6.84 23.65
N THR A 653 -24.64 5.88 23.29
CA THR A 653 -25.61 5.24 24.18
C THR A 653 -25.48 3.73 24.16
N ASN A 654 -25.54 3.09 25.32
CA ASN A 654 -25.76 1.65 25.44
C ASN A 654 -26.76 1.36 26.57
N ALA A 655 -26.99 0.08 26.87
CA ALA A 655 -27.95 -0.35 27.90
C ALA A 655 -27.65 0.17 29.32
N ASN A 656 -26.43 0.67 29.57
CA ASN A 656 -25.94 1.10 30.88
C ASN A 656 -25.83 2.61 31.03
N GLY A 657 -26.09 3.37 29.95
CA GLY A 657 -26.11 4.83 30.01
C GLY A 657 -25.80 5.48 28.66
N SER A 658 -25.70 6.80 28.71
CA SER A 658 -25.33 7.64 27.58
C SER A 658 -24.27 8.65 28.00
N VAL A 659 -23.31 8.91 27.12
CA VAL A 659 -22.30 9.97 27.27
C VAL A 659 -22.37 10.89 26.05
N THR A 660 -22.17 12.18 26.28
CA THR A 660 -22.19 13.21 25.23
C THR A 660 -20.77 13.69 25.00
N SER A 661 -20.34 13.79 23.75
CA SER A 661 -19.05 14.36 23.37
C SER A 661 -19.01 15.87 23.61
N GLN A 662 -17.80 16.41 23.60
CA GLN A 662 -17.57 17.84 23.41
C GLN A 662 -18.11 18.30 22.05
N ARG A 663 -18.34 19.60 21.94
CA ARG A 663 -18.86 20.24 20.74
C ARG A 663 -17.72 20.72 19.85
N ALA A 664 -17.70 20.26 18.60
CA ALA A 664 -16.89 20.82 17.54
C ALA A 664 -17.59 22.01 16.89
N THR A 665 -16.88 23.08 16.57
CA THR A 665 -17.42 24.23 15.85
C THR A 665 -17.06 24.14 14.37
N LEU A 666 -18.02 24.43 13.50
CA LEU A 666 -17.79 24.58 12.07
C LEU A 666 -17.59 26.06 11.75
N THR A 667 -16.47 26.42 11.13
CA THR A 667 -16.24 27.75 10.57
C THR A 667 -16.37 27.68 9.07
N VAL A 668 -17.28 28.46 8.49
CA VAL A 668 -17.48 28.51 7.03
C VAL A 668 -17.22 29.91 6.53
N THR A 669 -16.21 30.05 5.67
CA THR A 669 -15.83 31.36 5.11
C THR A 669 -16.43 31.57 3.71
N LYS A 670 -16.75 32.83 3.39
CA LYS A 670 -17.16 33.24 2.04
C LYS A 670 -15.92 33.24 1.15
N GLY A 671 -15.97 32.49 0.04
CA GLY A 671 -14.96 32.63 -1.01
C GLY A 671 -14.96 34.04 -1.60
N SER A 672 -13.79 34.55 -1.99
CA SER A 672 -13.68 35.81 -2.72
C SER A 672 -14.37 35.71 -4.09
N ASP A 673 -15.04 36.79 -4.52
CA ASP A 673 -15.74 36.81 -5.82
C ASP A 673 -14.69 36.80 -6.95
N ASN A 674 -14.62 35.73 -7.75
CA ASN A 674 -13.75 35.63 -8.92
C ASN A 674 -14.27 36.60 -10.01
N LEU A 675 -13.56 37.71 -10.21
CA LEU A 675 -13.83 38.76 -11.19
C LEU A 675 -13.75 38.29 -12.64
N ALA A 676 -13.00 37.20 -12.91
CA ALA A 676 -12.86 36.62 -14.25
C ALA A 676 -14.01 35.64 -14.58
N LEU A 677 -14.76 35.16 -13.58
CA LEU A 677 -15.80 34.16 -13.75
C LEU A 677 -16.88 34.60 -14.76
N ASN A 678 -17.12 33.76 -15.76
CA ASN A 678 -18.03 33.92 -16.90
C ASN A 678 -17.80 35.20 -17.73
N LYS A 679 -16.60 35.78 -17.68
CA LYS A 679 -16.24 36.95 -18.48
C LYS A 679 -15.86 36.55 -19.90
N THR A 680 -15.73 37.57 -20.77
CA THR A 680 -15.39 37.32 -22.18
C THR A 680 -13.90 37.05 -22.29
N ALA A 681 -13.54 35.82 -22.68
CA ALA A 681 -12.17 35.41 -22.91
C ALA A 681 -11.87 35.19 -24.40
N SER A 682 -10.63 35.46 -24.79
CA SER A 682 -10.09 35.28 -26.13
C SER A 682 -8.68 34.70 -26.07
N MET A 683 -8.17 34.19 -27.18
CA MET A 683 -6.81 33.68 -27.25
C MET A 683 -6.26 33.77 -28.67
N SER A 684 -4.94 33.80 -28.75
CA SER A 684 -4.13 33.90 -29.96
C SER A 684 -4.48 32.89 -31.06
N SER A 685 -4.84 31.65 -30.70
CA SER A 685 -5.37 30.64 -31.62
C SER A 685 -6.11 29.56 -30.82
N MET A 686 -6.98 28.78 -31.46
CA MET A 686 -7.67 27.65 -30.82
C MET A 686 -7.08 26.32 -31.28
N GLY A 687 -6.57 25.54 -30.34
CA GLY A 687 -6.09 24.18 -30.54
C GLY A 687 -7.08 23.16 -29.96
N TRP A 688 -7.26 22.04 -30.66
CA TRP A 688 -7.99 20.85 -30.16
C TRP A 688 -9.40 21.08 -29.58
N GLY A 689 -10.06 22.20 -29.92
CA GLY A 689 -11.40 22.53 -29.41
C GLY A 689 -11.43 23.07 -27.98
N GLY A 690 -10.28 23.37 -27.37
CA GLY A 690 -10.20 23.99 -26.03
C GLY A 690 -10.47 25.47 -26.10
N THR A 691 -11.74 25.88 -26.06
CA THR A 691 -12.19 27.28 -26.21
C THR A 691 -11.72 28.17 -25.06
N ALA A 692 -11.50 29.46 -25.33
CA ALA A 692 -10.94 30.39 -24.34
C ALA A 692 -11.84 30.57 -23.11
N SER A 693 -13.15 30.45 -23.29
CA SER A 693 -14.16 30.58 -22.23
C SER A 693 -14.09 29.50 -21.15
N ARG A 694 -13.38 28.39 -21.38
CA ARG A 694 -13.22 27.34 -20.37
C ARG A 694 -12.37 27.81 -19.20
N ALA A 695 -11.38 28.65 -19.46
CA ALA A 695 -10.52 29.20 -18.42
C ALA A 695 -11.12 30.36 -17.62
N VAL A 696 -12.45 30.52 -17.68
CA VAL A 696 -13.22 31.50 -16.90
C VAL A 696 -14.56 30.90 -16.47
N ASP A 697 -14.77 29.60 -16.55
CA ASP A 697 -16.07 28.99 -16.22
C ASP A 697 -16.19 28.58 -14.75
N GLY A 698 -15.09 28.71 -13.99
CA GLY A 698 -15.00 28.38 -12.57
C GLY A 698 -14.65 26.92 -12.30
N ASP A 699 -14.42 26.12 -13.35
CA ASP A 699 -13.92 24.75 -13.25
C ASP A 699 -12.39 24.73 -13.23
N THR A 700 -11.82 24.55 -12.05
CA THR A 700 -10.35 24.49 -11.86
C THR A 700 -9.75 23.13 -12.24
N ASP A 701 -10.57 22.20 -12.74
CA ASP A 701 -10.08 20.92 -13.21
C ASP A 701 -9.21 21.11 -14.45
N GLY A 702 -8.04 20.49 -14.44
CA GLY A 702 -7.01 20.60 -15.45
C GLY A 702 -6.90 19.31 -16.25
N VAL A 703 -7.77 18.34 -16.02
CA VAL A 703 -7.87 17.13 -16.83
C VAL A 703 -8.59 17.48 -18.13
N TRP A 704 -7.90 17.37 -19.25
CA TRP A 704 -8.38 17.78 -20.57
C TRP A 704 -9.70 17.12 -20.98
N ASP A 705 -9.86 15.84 -20.67
CA ASP A 705 -11.03 15.05 -21.06
C ASP A 705 -12.30 15.46 -20.28
N HIS A 706 -12.15 16.20 -19.17
CA HIS A 706 -13.29 16.77 -18.45
C HIS A 706 -13.83 18.05 -19.12
N GLY A 707 -13.13 18.56 -20.14
CA GLY A 707 -13.63 19.65 -20.99
C GLY A 707 -13.49 21.05 -20.39
N SER A 708 -12.71 21.21 -19.31
CA SER A 708 -12.46 22.44 -18.57
C SER A 708 -11.21 23.21 -19.03
N VAL A 709 -10.40 22.65 -19.94
CA VAL A 709 -9.11 23.25 -20.32
C VAL A 709 -9.23 24.09 -21.61
N ALA A 710 -8.77 25.34 -21.55
CA ALA A 710 -8.52 26.21 -22.71
C ALA A 710 -7.16 25.89 -23.35
N HIS A 711 -7.06 25.93 -24.69
CA HIS A 711 -5.88 25.42 -25.39
C HIS A 711 -5.60 26.13 -26.71
N THR A 712 -4.36 26.59 -26.88
CA THR A 712 -3.88 27.22 -28.12
C THR A 712 -3.25 26.24 -29.10
N GLY A 713 -3.38 26.48 -30.40
CA GLY A 713 -2.58 25.74 -31.40
C GLY A 713 -1.07 26.02 -31.27
N LYS A 714 -0.22 25.18 -31.89
CA LYS A 714 1.23 25.40 -31.92
C LYS A 714 1.58 26.64 -32.74
N GLN A 715 2.16 27.65 -32.10
CA GLN A 715 2.57 28.91 -32.73
C GLN A 715 3.64 29.63 -31.90
N ALA A 716 4.17 30.74 -32.43
CA ALA A 716 5.06 31.61 -31.66
C ALA A 716 4.26 32.45 -30.66
N ASN A 717 4.78 32.62 -29.45
CA ASN A 717 4.21 33.45 -28.37
C ASN A 717 2.70 33.26 -28.15
N PRO A 718 2.22 32.03 -27.92
CA PRO A 718 0.80 31.82 -27.67
C PRO A 718 0.36 32.57 -26.40
N TRP A 719 -0.83 33.16 -26.45
CA TRP A 719 -1.48 33.86 -25.35
C TRP A 719 -2.98 33.57 -25.24
N TRP A 720 -3.52 33.79 -24.04
CA TRP A 720 -4.93 33.74 -23.63
C TRP A 720 -5.23 35.01 -22.80
N GLU A 721 -6.40 35.63 -22.97
CA GLU A 721 -6.77 36.87 -22.29
C GLU A 721 -8.26 36.93 -21.93
N VAL A 722 -8.59 37.51 -20.76
CA VAL A 722 -9.95 37.83 -20.33
C VAL A 722 -10.17 39.34 -20.22
N ASP A 723 -11.33 39.83 -20.67
CA ASP A 723 -11.86 41.17 -20.39
C ASP A 723 -12.81 41.13 -19.19
N LEU A 724 -12.39 41.72 -18.06
CA LEU A 724 -13.18 41.81 -16.83
C LEU A 724 -14.42 42.71 -16.98
N GLY A 725 -14.49 43.50 -18.06
CA GLY A 725 -15.62 44.35 -18.45
C GLY A 725 -15.46 45.82 -18.04
N GLU A 726 -14.85 46.07 -16.89
CA GLU A 726 -14.47 47.40 -16.39
C GLU A 726 -13.11 47.34 -15.66
N ASN A 727 -12.55 48.49 -15.31
CA ASN A 727 -11.32 48.52 -14.51
C ASN A 727 -11.65 48.11 -13.07
N HIS A 728 -10.90 47.16 -12.55
CA HIS A 728 -10.93 46.76 -11.16
C HIS A 728 -9.53 46.91 -10.55
N PRO A 729 -9.42 47.31 -9.27
CA PRO A 729 -8.19 47.10 -8.53
C PRO A 729 -8.00 45.59 -8.41
N LEU A 730 -6.89 45.07 -8.92
CA LEU A 730 -6.62 43.64 -9.01
C LEU A 730 -5.67 43.21 -7.88
N GLY A 731 -6.11 42.25 -7.06
CA GLY A 731 -5.28 41.59 -6.06
C GLY A 731 -4.65 40.33 -6.64
N VAL A 732 -4.92 39.17 -6.04
CA VAL A 732 -4.41 37.89 -6.51
C VAL A 732 -5.12 37.44 -7.79
N VAL A 733 -4.32 37.01 -8.77
CA VAL A 733 -4.72 36.23 -9.94
C VAL A 733 -4.16 34.82 -9.82
N ASN A 734 -5.04 33.82 -9.82
CA ASN A 734 -4.67 32.41 -9.87
C ASN A 734 -4.73 31.93 -11.31
N VAL A 735 -3.64 31.35 -11.82
CA VAL A 735 -3.61 30.63 -13.10
C VAL A 735 -3.52 29.14 -12.80
N TRP A 736 -4.60 28.42 -13.05
CA TRP A 736 -4.67 26.97 -12.88
C TRP A 736 -4.17 26.28 -14.12
N ASN A 737 -3.03 25.59 -14.00
CA ASN A 737 -2.45 24.83 -15.11
C ASN A 737 -3.24 23.55 -15.42
N ARG A 738 -2.97 22.96 -16.59
CA ARG A 738 -3.39 21.60 -16.96
C ARG A 738 -2.81 20.56 -15.99
N SER A 739 -3.55 19.49 -15.73
CA SER A 739 -3.19 18.45 -14.77
C SER A 739 -1.94 17.70 -15.19
N SER A 740 -1.11 17.33 -14.20
CA SER A 740 0.02 16.43 -14.42
C SER A 740 -0.39 14.97 -14.67
N SER A 741 -1.66 14.65 -14.42
CA SER A 741 -2.24 13.35 -14.80
C SER A 741 -2.48 13.22 -16.30
N ASP A 742 -2.55 14.32 -17.03
CA ASP A 742 -2.70 14.31 -18.49
C ASP A 742 -1.34 14.06 -19.15
N ASN A 743 -1.32 13.23 -20.20
CA ASN A 743 -0.10 12.89 -20.93
C ASN A 743 -0.02 13.60 -22.29
N CYS A 744 1.04 14.36 -22.50
CA CYS A 744 1.28 15.19 -23.67
C CYS A 744 2.53 14.73 -24.42
N GLN A 745 2.41 13.59 -25.13
CA GLN A 745 3.48 13.00 -25.92
C GLN A 745 4.64 12.41 -25.07
N GLY A 746 4.32 11.72 -23.98
CA GLY A 746 5.29 11.02 -23.14
C GLY A 746 5.87 11.86 -22.00
N VAL A 747 5.41 13.11 -21.87
CA VAL A 747 5.66 13.97 -20.72
C VAL A 747 4.32 14.47 -20.18
N SER A 748 4.32 14.76 -18.88
CA SER A 748 3.17 15.32 -18.19
C SER A 748 2.74 16.65 -18.83
N CYS A 749 1.44 16.85 -19.04
CA CYS A 749 0.91 17.98 -19.80
C CYS A 749 1.03 19.33 -19.09
N ASP A 750 1.12 19.34 -17.77
CA ASP A 750 1.44 20.52 -16.96
C ASP A 750 2.72 21.22 -17.45
N GLN A 751 3.69 20.45 -17.95
CA GLN A 751 4.98 20.95 -18.48
C GLN A 751 4.82 21.90 -19.67
N ARG A 752 3.65 21.96 -20.33
CA ARG A 752 3.43 22.84 -21.49
C ARG A 752 3.29 24.31 -21.11
N LEU A 753 2.74 24.59 -19.94
CA LEU A 753 2.69 25.94 -19.38
C LEU A 753 3.89 26.10 -18.44
N HIS A 754 4.88 26.86 -18.88
CA HIS A 754 6.13 27.09 -18.18
C HIS A 754 6.76 28.41 -18.62
N ASP A 755 7.48 29.07 -17.72
CA ASP A 755 8.20 30.33 -18.00
C ASP A 755 7.29 31.42 -18.63
N PHE A 756 6.03 31.47 -18.20
CA PHE A 756 4.99 32.34 -18.76
C PHE A 756 4.85 33.66 -17.99
N TRP A 757 4.11 34.60 -18.56
CA TRP A 757 3.81 35.89 -17.97
C TRP A 757 2.32 36.02 -17.74
N VAL A 758 1.94 36.58 -16.60
CA VAL A 758 0.61 37.09 -16.32
C VAL A 758 0.67 38.61 -16.43
N VAL A 759 -0.16 39.18 -17.30
CA VAL A 759 -0.13 40.58 -17.68
C VAL A 759 -1.48 41.20 -17.40
N ALA A 760 -1.52 42.18 -16.51
CA ALA A 760 -2.69 43.00 -16.25
C ALA A 760 -2.58 44.33 -16.99
N SER A 761 -3.64 44.76 -17.66
CA SER A 761 -3.65 46.04 -18.39
C SER A 761 -5.00 46.74 -18.34
N THR A 762 -4.98 48.06 -18.47
CA THR A 762 -6.19 48.89 -18.57
C THR A 762 -6.79 48.88 -19.98
N GLU A 763 -5.97 48.61 -21.00
CA GLU A 763 -6.37 48.51 -22.40
C GLU A 763 -5.98 47.15 -23.00
N HIS A 764 -6.71 46.74 -24.05
CA HIS A 764 -6.43 45.50 -24.78
C HIS A 764 -5.06 45.57 -25.46
N LEU A 765 -4.22 44.56 -25.25
CA LEU A 765 -2.88 44.50 -25.81
C LEU A 765 -2.87 43.95 -27.23
N SER A 766 -2.01 44.48 -28.09
CA SER A 766 -1.80 43.96 -29.45
C SER A 766 -1.58 42.44 -29.44
N ASP A 767 -2.13 41.71 -30.42
CA ASP A 767 -1.93 40.27 -30.57
C ASP A 767 -0.44 39.87 -30.72
N THR A 768 0.40 40.81 -31.18
CA THR A 768 1.85 40.62 -31.33
C THR A 768 2.65 41.05 -30.10
N PHE A 769 2.00 41.41 -29.00
CA PHE A 769 2.66 41.83 -27.77
C PHE A 769 3.51 40.68 -27.20
N ASN A 770 4.78 40.97 -26.90
CA ASN A 770 5.69 39.99 -26.30
C ASN A 770 6.40 40.62 -25.09
N PRO A 771 6.07 40.21 -23.85
CA PRO A 771 6.64 40.77 -22.64
C PRO A 771 8.16 40.54 -22.52
N ALA A 772 8.71 39.52 -23.19
CA ALA A 772 10.15 39.26 -23.18
C ALA A 772 10.98 40.31 -23.96
N SER A 773 10.33 41.10 -24.81
CA SER A 773 10.97 42.14 -25.65
C SER A 773 10.37 43.53 -25.46
N ALA A 774 9.22 43.63 -24.79
CA ALA A 774 8.58 44.89 -24.48
C ALA A 774 9.36 45.59 -23.35
N GLY A 775 9.67 46.88 -23.52
CA GLY A 775 10.07 47.73 -22.41
C GLY A 775 8.90 48.01 -21.46
N ALA A 776 9.07 48.90 -20.48
CA ALA A 776 7.96 49.38 -19.67
C ALA A 776 6.87 50.02 -20.56
N VAL A 777 5.64 49.50 -20.51
CA VAL A 777 4.47 50.00 -21.24
C VAL A 777 3.51 50.64 -20.25
N ASP A 778 3.07 51.86 -20.55
CA ASP A 778 2.16 52.60 -19.67
C ASP A 778 0.79 51.91 -19.59
N GLY A 779 0.22 51.80 -18.39
CA GLY A 779 -1.04 51.09 -18.17
C GLY A 779 -0.97 49.55 -18.21
N VAL A 780 0.23 48.97 -18.16
CA VAL A 780 0.46 47.51 -18.17
C VAL A 780 1.36 47.10 -17.00
N HIS A 781 0.93 46.12 -16.21
CA HIS A 781 1.74 45.46 -15.17
C HIS A 781 1.92 43.99 -15.55
N MET A 782 3.15 43.48 -15.53
CA MET A 782 3.48 42.13 -15.97
C MET A 782 4.31 41.41 -14.92
N ILE A 783 3.88 40.21 -14.54
CA ILE A 783 4.58 39.35 -13.57
C ILE A 783 4.96 38.06 -14.29
N LYS A 784 6.24 37.68 -14.22
CA LYS A 784 6.74 36.43 -14.78
C LYS A 784 6.60 35.31 -13.77
N VAL A 785 6.10 34.16 -14.21
CA VAL A 785 6.11 32.91 -13.46
C VAL A 785 7.18 32.01 -14.08
N ASP A 786 8.29 31.82 -13.37
CA ASP A 786 9.41 30.97 -13.80
C ASP A 786 9.12 29.48 -13.50
N GLY A 787 9.55 28.59 -14.40
CA GLY A 787 9.31 27.15 -14.28
C GLY A 787 7.88 26.75 -14.66
N VAL A 788 7.52 25.48 -14.38
CA VAL A 788 6.22 24.90 -14.73
C VAL A 788 5.10 25.51 -13.91
N GLY A 789 3.98 25.87 -14.56
CA GLY A 789 2.82 26.46 -13.90
C GLY A 789 2.18 25.52 -12.88
N GLY A 790 1.77 26.07 -11.74
CA GLY A 790 1.10 25.36 -10.66
C GLY A 790 -0.41 25.24 -10.88
N ARG A 791 -1.08 24.56 -9.94
CA ARG A 791 -2.55 24.43 -9.89
C ARG A 791 -3.03 24.89 -8.50
N PRO A 792 -3.09 26.21 -8.24
CA PRO A 792 -2.77 27.32 -9.14
C PRO A 792 -1.33 27.87 -9.00
N SER A 793 -0.88 28.61 -10.01
CA SER A 793 0.13 29.67 -9.90
C SER A 793 -0.53 30.97 -9.49
N ALA A 794 -0.30 31.43 -8.26
CA ALA A 794 -0.86 32.69 -7.76
C ALA A 794 0.12 33.86 -7.97
N VAL A 795 -0.35 34.97 -8.54
CA VAL A 795 0.40 36.23 -8.68
C VAL A 795 -0.43 37.39 -8.14
N ASP A 796 0.16 38.25 -7.32
CA ASP A 796 -0.55 39.41 -6.73
C ASP A 796 -0.21 40.67 -7.52
N PHE A 797 -1.24 41.40 -7.95
CA PHE A 797 -1.13 42.68 -8.65
C PHE A 797 -1.27 43.89 -7.71
N GLU A 798 -1.43 43.66 -6.40
CA GLU A 798 -1.31 44.65 -5.33
C GLU A 798 -2.25 45.86 -5.49
N GLY A 799 -3.44 45.62 -6.04
CA GLY A 799 -4.44 46.63 -6.32
C GLY A 799 -4.21 47.41 -7.61
N PHE A 800 -3.35 46.93 -8.53
CA PHE A 800 -3.19 47.54 -9.86
C PHE A 800 -4.53 47.59 -10.60
N GLU A 801 -4.89 48.77 -11.08
CA GLU A 801 -6.12 48.97 -11.85
C GLU A 801 -5.99 48.31 -13.21
N ALA A 802 -6.79 47.26 -13.45
CA ALA A 802 -6.78 46.51 -14.69
C ALA A 802 -8.19 46.13 -15.13
N ARG A 803 -8.36 46.06 -16.45
CA ARG A 803 -9.55 45.52 -17.11
C ARG A 803 -9.26 44.21 -17.84
N TYR A 804 -8.03 44.03 -18.32
CA TYR A 804 -7.64 42.83 -19.05
C TYR A 804 -6.57 42.05 -18.27
N ILE A 805 -6.67 40.72 -18.29
CA ILE A 805 -5.66 39.82 -17.76
C ILE A 805 -5.27 38.85 -18.88
N ARG A 806 -3.98 38.84 -19.26
CA ARG A 806 -3.41 37.99 -20.30
C ARG A 806 -2.37 37.04 -19.71
N VAL A 807 -2.51 35.76 -20.00
CA VAL A 807 -1.48 34.74 -19.80
C VAL A 807 -0.78 34.51 -21.14
N ILE A 808 0.54 34.74 -21.20
CA ILE A 808 1.33 34.61 -22.43
C ILE A 808 2.62 33.85 -22.16
N GLN A 809 2.97 32.93 -23.05
CA GLN A 809 4.21 32.15 -22.96
C GLN A 809 5.13 32.45 -24.15
N PRO A 810 6.11 33.37 -24.00
CA PRO A 810 7.04 33.70 -25.06
C PRO A 810 7.88 32.50 -25.50
N THR A 811 7.63 31.98 -26.71
CA THR A 811 8.34 30.84 -27.30
C THR A 811 8.43 31.02 -28.81
N GLU A 812 9.47 30.46 -29.43
CA GLU A 812 9.62 30.50 -30.90
C GLU A 812 8.54 29.64 -31.60
N PHE A 813 8.15 28.52 -30.99
CA PHE A 813 7.07 27.65 -31.47
C PHE A 813 6.58 26.73 -30.34
N GLY A 814 5.46 27.08 -29.71
CA GLY A 814 4.91 26.38 -28.56
C GLY A 814 3.39 26.34 -28.57
N GLU A 815 2.83 25.44 -27.77
CA GLU A 815 1.42 25.37 -27.42
C GLU A 815 1.34 25.45 -25.89
N PHE A 816 0.37 26.17 -25.35
CA PHE A 816 0.06 26.10 -23.92
C PHE A 816 -1.44 25.95 -23.69
N ALA A 817 -1.77 25.47 -22.50
CA ALA A 817 -3.13 25.21 -22.07
C ALA A 817 -3.25 25.52 -20.58
N LEU A 818 -4.43 25.94 -20.16
CA LEU A 818 -4.74 26.20 -18.75
C LEU A 818 -6.19 25.85 -18.45
N ALA A 819 -6.43 25.47 -17.20
CA ALA A 819 -7.73 25.07 -16.67
C ALA A 819 -8.60 26.29 -16.38
N GLU A 820 -8.10 27.24 -15.59
CA GLU A 820 -8.87 28.38 -15.10
C GLU A 820 -7.95 29.57 -14.83
N VAL A 821 -8.45 30.79 -15.04
CA VAL A 821 -7.87 32.01 -14.48
C VAL A 821 -8.89 32.64 -13.54
N GLU A 822 -8.54 32.68 -12.26
CA GLU A 822 -9.35 33.38 -11.27
C GLU A 822 -8.69 34.72 -10.95
N ALA A 823 -9.49 35.78 -10.88
CA ALA A 823 -9.02 37.12 -10.57
C ALA A 823 -9.79 37.65 -9.36
N PHE A 824 -9.12 38.16 -8.34
CA PHE A 824 -9.78 38.65 -7.13
C PHE A 824 -9.47 40.12 -6.90
N ALA A 825 -10.44 40.86 -6.36
CA ALA A 825 -10.19 42.20 -5.84
C ALA A 825 -9.21 42.10 -4.65
N PRO A 826 -8.37 43.13 -4.41
CA PRO A 826 -7.51 43.15 -3.23
C PRO A 826 -8.39 43.05 -1.98
N ALA A 827 -7.98 42.21 -1.03
CA ALA A 827 -8.66 42.12 0.26
C ALA A 827 -8.78 43.52 0.87
N THR A 828 -9.94 43.86 1.43
CA THR A 828 -10.13 45.14 2.12
C THR A 828 -9.05 45.27 3.19
N PRO A 829 -8.31 46.39 3.27
CA PRO A 829 -7.21 46.49 4.21
C PRO A 829 -7.72 46.29 5.64
N THR A 830 -7.21 45.25 6.29
CA THR A 830 -7.23 45.09 7.75
C THR A 830 -6.50 46.28 8.39
N PRO A 831 -6.90 46.76 9.58
CA PRO A 831 -6.40 48.01 10.14
C PRO A 831 -4.87 48.04 10.31
N ASP A 832 -4.31 49.23 10.14
CA ASP A 832 -2.93 49.71 10.33
C ASP A 832 -1.98 48.81 11.19
N PRO A 833 -0.84 48.33 10.65
CA PRO A 833 0.19 47.59 11.38
C PRO A 833 0.90 48.37 12.50
N GLN A 834 0.65 49.67 12.66
CA GLN A 834 1.34 50.50 13.66
C GLN A 834 0.94 50.25 15.13
N GLU A 835 0.04 49.30 15.43
CA GLU A 835 -0.31 48.94 16.82
C GLU A 835 0.00 47.47 17.22
N GLN A 836 0.68 46.70 16.37
CA GLN A 836 1.02 45.30 16.71
C GLN A 836 2.32 45.22 17.54
N GLU A 837 2.30 44.44 18.62
CA GLU A 837 3.42 44.24 19.55
C GLU A 837 3.76 42.74 19.60
N PRO A 838 5.00 42.32 19.27
CA PRO A 838 5.39 40.91 19.35
C PRO A 838 5.33 40.40 20.80
N PRO A 839 5.18 39.08 21.01
CA PRO A 839 5.07 38.51 22.34
C PRO A 839 6.36 38.77 23.13
N ALA A 840 6.23 39.14 24.40
CA ALA A 840 7.36 39.28 25.32
C ALA A 840 7.03 38.70 26.69
N PHE A 841 7.93 37.86 27.21
CA PHE A 841 7.77 37.21 28.52
C PHE A 841 8.33 38.08 29.64
N ALA A 842 7.57 38.22 30.72
CA ALA A 842 8.16 38.48 32.03
C ALA A 842 8.86 37.20 32.55
N PRO A 843 9.81 37.30 33.49
CA PRO A 843 10.46 36.13 34.04
C PRO A 843 9.46 35.18 34.69
N LEU A 844 9.56 33.87 34.40
CA LEU A 844 8.60 32.88 34.89
C LEU A 844 8.52 32.91 36.42
N THR A 845 7.31 32.82 36.94
CA THR A 845 7.06 32.68 38.38
C THR A 845 6.76 31.23 38.69
N VAL A 846 7.33 30.72 39.78
CA VAL A 846 7.22 29.31 40.17
C VAL A 846 6.82 29.24 41.62
N THR A 847 5.80 28.45 41.92
CA THR A 847 5.30 28.18 43.27
C THR A 847 5.14 26.69 43.48
N ALA A 848 5.20 26.24 44.73
CA ALA A 848 5.04 24.84 45.09
C ALA A 848 4.03 24.69 46.22
N ASN A 849 3.29 23.58 46.22
CA ASN A 849 2.31 23.25 47.23
C ASN A 849 2.46 21.78 47.68
N PRO A 850 2.77 21.50 48.97
CA PRO A 850 3.07 22.46 50.04
C PRO A 850 4.42 23.17 49.81
N ALA A 851 4.47 24.49 50.06
CA ALA A 851 5.69 25.28 49.83
C ALA A 851 6.90 24.85 50.69
N ALA A 852 6.68 24.15 51.80
CA ALA A 852 7.74 23.64 52.67
C ALA A 852 8.48 22.42 52.09
N ASP A 853 7.90 21.75 51.08
CA ASP A 853 8.45 20.54 50.49
C ASP A 853 9.29 20.78 49.24
N ALA A 854 9.45 22.06 48.84
CA ALA A 854 10.21 22.46 47.66
C ALA A 854 11.25 23.55 47.95
N GLN A 855 12.44 23.40 47.38
CA GLN A 855 13.47 24.43 47.29
C GLN A 855 13.55 24.96 45.86
N ILE A 856 13.27 26.26 45.68
CA ILE A 856 13.33 26.94 44.39
C ILE A 856 14.58 27.83 44.35
N SER A 857 15.43 27.66 43.35
CA SER A 857 16.67 28.44 43.18
C SER A 857 16.85 28.90 41.72
N GLY A 858 17.72 29.90 41.50
CA GLY A 858 17.98 30.48 40.16
C GLY A 858 17.36 31.87 39.95
N ASP A 859 17.73 32.52 38.85
CA ASP A 859 17.16 33.79 38.40
C ASP A 859 16.11 33.55 37.31
N GLY A 860 15.22 34.51 37.05
CA GLY A 860 14.01 34.26 36.25
C GLY A 860 14.22 33.85 34.77
N ALA A 861 15.47 33.71 34.30
CA ALA A 861 15.81 33.07 33.03
C ALA A 861 16.05 31.54 33.16
N PHE A 862 16.52 31.07 34.33
CA PHE A 862 16.73 29.65 34.63
C PHE A 862 16.43 29.38 36.11
N ARG A 863 15.38 28.60 36.38
CA ARG A 863 15.01 28.16 37.73
C ARG A 863 15.16 26.65 37.89
N THR A 864 15.51 26.22 39.09
CA THR A 864 15.50 24.81 39.49
C THR A 864 14.58 24.65 40.69
N VAL A 865 13.65 23.68 40.61
CA VAL A 865 12.75 23.27 41.69
C VAL A 865 13.16 21.87 42.13
N THR A 866 13.60 21.76 43.38
CA THR A 866 13.89 20.46 44.01
C THR A 866 12.84 20.21 45.09
N ALA A 867 12.03 19.16 44.96
CA ALA A 867 10.93 18.90 45.89
C ALA A 867 10.70 17.42 46.19
N LYS A 868 9.98 17.11 47.27
CA LYS A 868 9.60 15.74 47.60
C LYS A 868 8.55 15.19 46.62
N GLU A 869 8.50 13.86 46.50
CA GLU A 869 7.50 13.15 45.69
C GLU A 869 6.07 13.55 46.11
N GLY A 870 5.23 13.84 45.11
CA GLY A 870 3.85 14.31 45.30
C GLY A 870 3.67 15.83 45.47
N THR A 871 4.74 16.62 45.41
CA THR A 871 4.63 18.09 45.50
C THR A 871 4.13 18.69 44.19
N GLU A 872 3.07 19.51 44.22
CA GLU A 872 2.57 20.22 43.03
C GLU A 872 3.40 21.49 42.79
N VAL A 873 3.90 21.67 41.57
CA VAL A 873 4.68 22.82 41.12
C VAL A 873 3.90 23.56 40.05
N THR A 874 3.51 24.80 40.33
CA THR A 874 2.81 25.68 39.37
C THR A 874 3.79 26.70 38.80
N ILE A 875 3.96 26.67 37.48
CA ILE A 875 4.76 27.59 36.69
C ILE A 875 3.81 28.55 35.98
N LYS A 876 4.00 29.85 36.17
CA LYS A 876 3.18 30.90 35.59
C LYS A 876 3.99 31.79 34.67
N ALA A 877 3.43 32.01 33.48
CA ALA A 877 3.93 32.87 32.43
C ALA A 877 3.05 34.12 32.30
N GLU A 878 3.70 35.29 32.32
CA GLU A 878 3.06 36.55 31.99
C GLU A 878 3.63 37.04 30.66
N VAL A 879 2.73 37.20 29.67
CA VAL A 879 3.11 37.51 28.29
C VAL A 879 2.34 38.74 27.82
N SER A 880 3.07 39.74 27.33
CA SER A 880 2.51 40.90 26.64
C SER A 880 2.61 40.73 25.13
N GLY A 881 1.66 41.25 24.37
CA GLY A 881 1.69 41.30 22.91
C GLY A 881 0.32 41.72 22.36
N LYS A 882 0.31 42.27 21.14
CA LYS A 882 -0.91 42.69 20.42
C LYS A 882 -0.86 42.17 18.99
N PRO A 883 -1.78 41.31 18.56
CA PRO A 883 -2.86 40.67 19.34
C PRO A 883 -2.37 39.80 20.50
N ALA A 884 -3.27 39.41 21.42
CA ALA A 884 -2.92 38.58 22.58
C ALA A 884 -2.23 37.26 22.14
N PRO A 885 -1.02 36.94 22.64
CA PRO A 885 -0.29 35.75 22.18
C PRO A 885 -0.91 34.43 22.65
N ALA A 886 -0.92 33.43 21.78
CA ALA A 886 -1.20 32.04 22.12
C ALA A 886 0.02 31.41 22.80
N LEU A 887 -0.18 30.60 23.85
CA LEU A 887 0.88 29.99 24.65
C LEU A 887 0.93 28.48 24.43
N PHE A 888 2.14 27.92 24.35
CA PHE A 888 2.38 26.49 24.17
C PHE A 888 3.45 26.01 25.16
N TRP A 889 3.06 25.21 26.15
CA TRP A 889 4.01 24.63 27.10
C TRP A 889 4.79 23.47 26.47
N GLN A 890 6.08 23.40 26.80
CA GLN A 890 7.00 22.39 26.29
C GLN A 890 7.79 21.75 27.43
N ILE A 891 7.94 20.42 27.38
CA ILE A 891 8.71 19.62 28.32
C ILE A 891 9.83 18.85 27.61
N LYS A 892 11.02 18.88 28.21
CA LYS A 892 12.15 18.03 27.83
C LYS A 892 12.44 17.09 29.00
N ARG A 893 12.05 15.81 28.86
CA ARG A 893 12.24 14.78 29.90
C ARG A 893 13.70 14.40 30.08
N GLN A 894 14.07 13.91 31.27
CA GLN A 894 15.43 13.49 31.60
C GLN A 894 15.92 12.40 30.63
N GLY A 895 17.08 12.63 30.00
CA GLY A 895 17.67 11.71 29.01
C GLY A 895 17.13 11.87 27.57
N SER A 896 16.12 12.72 27.34
CA SER A 896 15.68 13.11 26.00
C SER A 896 16.47 14.32 25.49
N ASP A 897 16.78 14.36 24.20
CA ASP A 897 17.35 15.54 23.54
C ASP A 897 16.30 16.45 22.88
N SER A 898 15.07 15.97 22.70
CA SER A 898 13.94 16.67 22.06
C SER A 898 12.94 17.23 23.07
N TRP A 899 12.36 18.39 22.73
CA TRP A 899 11.21 19.00 23.41
C TRP A 899 9.91 18.40 22.90
N ALA A 900 9.01 18.01 23.81
CA ALA A 900 7.63 17.66 23.50
C ALA A 900 6.71 18.84 23.85
N ILE A 901 5.68 19.09 23.03
CA ILE A 901 4.59 20.00 23.40
C ILE A 901 3.68 19.27 24.37
N LEU A 902 3.26 19.94 25.44
CA LEU A 902 2.22 19.45 26.33
C LEU A 902 0.87 19.83 25.71
N ASP A 903 0.31 18.94 24.90
CA ASP A 903 -1.00 19.14 24.28
C ASP A 903 -2.07 19.31 25.37
N ASP A 904 -3.04 20.21 25.14
CA ASP A 904 -4.14 20.61 26.04
C ASP A 904 -3.85 21.66 27.14
N GLU A 905 -2.62 22.19 27.25
CA GLU A 905 -2.28 23.26 28.20
C GLU A 905 -1.89 24.56 27.47
N ASN A 906 -2.88 25.40 27.11
CA ASN A 906 -2.66 26.69 26.42
C ASN A 906 -2.86 27.92 27.33
N GLY A 907 -2.94 27.70 28.64
CA GLY A 907 -3.12 28.74 29.65
C GLY A 907 -1.81 29.40 30.10
N PRO A 908 -1.88 30.56 30.79
CA PRO A 908 -0.70 31.23 31.35
C PRO A 908 -0.08 30.49 32.54
N GLU A 909 -0.65 29.37 32.98
CA GLU A 909 -0.19 28.58 34.12
C GLU A 909 -0.12 27.10 33.73
N LEU A 910 0.92 26.40 34.19
CA LEU A 910 1.10 24.96 34.08
C LEU A 910 1.39 24.41 35.47
N THR A 911 0.62 23.41 35.91
CA THR A 911 0.86 22.70 37.17
C THR A 911 1.31 21.28 36.91
N LEU A 912 2.45 20.89 37.47
CA LEU A 912 3.02 19.54 37.36
C LEU A 912 3.23 18.95 38.75
N THR A 913 3.08 17.63 38.90
CA THR A 913 3.42 16.93 40.14
C THR A 913 4.86 16.42 40.06
N ILE A 914 5.63 16.64 41.13
CA ILE A 914 6.98 16.10 41.26
C ILE A 914 6.88 14.61 41.59
N ASP A 915 7.22 13.76 40.63
CA ASP A 915 7.20 12.31 40.72
C ASP A 915 8.37 11.70 39.91
N GLY A 916 8.43 10.37 39.83
CA GLY A 916 9.46 9.67 39.06
C GLY A 916 9.44 9.97 37.56
N GLU A 917 8.32 10.42 36.99
CA GLU A 917 8.19 10.75 35.56
C GLU A 917 8.78 12.14 35.25
N ASN A 918 8.51 13.11 36.14
CA ASN A 918 8.93 14.50 35.95
C ASN A 918 10.32 14.81 36.53
N ASN A 919 10.95 13.87 37.25
CA ASN A 919 12.30 14.04 37.78
C ASN A 919 13.33 14.28 36.65
N GLY A 920 14.11 15.36 36.79
CA GLY A 920 15.12 15.77 35.80
C GLY A 920 14.56 16.41 34.53
N SER A 921 13.25 16.67 34.46
CA SER A 921 12.62 17.34 33.32
C SER A 921 12.87 18.84 33.31
N VAL A 922 12.95 19.43 32.12
CA VAL A 922 13.08 20.88 31.91
C VAL A 922 11.85 21.40 31.16
N ILE A 923 11.28 22.50 31.63
CA ILE A 923 10.03 23.10 31.12
C ILE A 923 10.30 24.49 30.54
N ARG A 924 9.59 24.85 29.46
CA ARG A 924 9.49 26.21 28.92
C ARG A 924 8.11 26.44 28.29
N VAL A 925 7.79 27.68 27.95
CA VAL A 925 6.59 28.04 27.18
C VAL A 925 6.97 28.93 25.99
N MET A 926 6.30 28.71 24.88
CA MET A 926 6.42 29.50 23.66
C MET A 926 5.16 30.36 23.49
N ALA A 927 5.32 31.63 23.16
CA ALA A 927 4.22 32.55 22.87
C ALA A 927 4.25 33.00 21.42
N MET A 928 3.10 33.02 20.74
CA MET A 928 2.99 33.39 19.32
C MET A 928 1.81 34.33 19.09
N ASN A 929 2.03 35.43 18.36
CA ASN A 929 0.97 36.23 17.76
C ASN A 929 1.37 36.64 16.33
N GLU A 930 0.50 37.38 15.64
CA GLU A 930 0.74 37.84 14.26
C GLU A 930 2.00 38.72 14.12
N ALA A 931 2.50 39.31 15.20
CA ALA A 931 3.70 40.14 15.22
C ALA A 931 5.00 39.37 15.50
N GLY A 932 4.94 38.11 15.97
CA GLY A 932 6.13 37.28 16.16
C GLY A 932 6.00 36.18 17.21
N VAL A 933 7.14 35.61 17.57
CA VAL A 933 7.28 34.48 18.51
C VAL A 933 8.28 34.83 19.60
N ALA A 934 8.00 34.42 20.84
CA ALA A 934 8.95 34.46 21.95
C ALA A 934 8.98 33.12 22.71
N GLU A 935 10.09 32.84 23.39
CA GLU A 935 10.23 31.69 24.30
C GLU A 935 10.56 32.20 25.71
N SER A 936 10.06 31.53 26.74
CA SER A 936 10.37 31.83 28.13
C SER A 936 11.76 31.35 28.55
N GLY A 937 12.19 31.76 29.75
CA GLY A 937 13.25 31.07 30.50
C GLY A 937 12.88 29.62 30.84
N LEU A 938 13.85 28.84 31.34
CA LEU A 938 13.69 27.41 31.64
C LEU A 938 13.40 27.15 33.13
N VAL A 939 12.61 26.12 33.41
CA VAL A 939 12.39 25.59 34.77
C VAL A 939 12.76 24.10 34.81
N ALA A 940 13.80 23.74 35.55
CA ALA A 940 14.18 22.35 35.78
C ALA A 940 13.52 21.79 37.05
N LEU A 941 13.01 20.56 36.98
CA LEU A 941 12.37 19.84 38.09
C LEU A 941 13.28 18.72 38.57
N ALA A 942 13.39 18.54 39.89
CA ALA A 942 14.21 17.50 40.51
C ALA A 942 13.54 16.96 41.78
N LEU A 943 13.68 15.65 42.02
CA LEU A 943 13.26 15.00 43.24
C LEU A 943 14.29 15.25 44.37
N ALA A 944 13.83 15.58 45.58
CA ALA A 944 14.69 15.78 46.74
C ALA A 944 15.14 14.43 47.34
N ASP A 945 16.43 14.31 47.69
CA ASP A 945 16.97 13.12 48.34
C ASP A 945 16.42 12.96 49.78
N GLU A 946 15.92 11.78 50.14
CA GLU A 946 15.56 11.42 51.52
C GLU A 946 16.83 11.37 52.42
N PRO A 947 16.79 11.87 53.67
CA PRO A 947 17.94 11.77 54.57
C PRO A 947 18.23 10.31 54.94
N SER A 948 19.45 9.86 54.65
CA SER A 948 19.94 8.52 55.01
C SER A 948 19.91 8.28 56.53
N PRO A 949 19.40 7.13 57.02
CA PRO A 949 19.68 6.67 58.38
C PRO A 949 21.17 6.29 58.55
N GLU A 950 21.69 6.49 59.76
CA GLU A 950 23.08 6.21 60.15
C GLU A 950 23.51 4.74 59.89
N PRO A 951 24.80 4.49 59.59
CA PRO A 951 25.30 3.14 59.33
C PRO A 951 25.54 2.36 60.64
N GLU A 952 24.98 1.15 60.74
CA GLU A 952 25.36 0.16 61.76
C GLU A 952 26.64 -0.61 61.38
N PRO A 953 27.43 -1.09 62.38
CA PRO A 953 28.77 -1.61 62.16
C PRO A 953 28.81 -3.04 61.61
N SER A 954 29.81 -3.28 60.75
CA SER A 954 30.15 -4.58 60.13
C SER A 954 30.60 -5.63 61.15
N PRO A 955 30.21 -6.91 61.00
CA PRO A 955 30.88 -8.03 61.64
C PRO A 955 32.08 -8.54 60.83
N ASP A 956 33.08 -9.06 61.55
CA ASP A 956 34.37 -9.60 61.09
C ASP A 956 34.26 -10.93 60.29
N PRO A 957 35.33 -11.32 59.56
CA PRO A 957 35.31 -12.37 58.54
C PRO A 957 35.47 -13.79 59.11
N THR A 958 34.93 -14.78 58.38
CA THR A 958 35.17 -16.22 58.60
C THR A 958 35.67 -16.90 57.32
N PRO A 959 36.35 -18.06 57.43
CA PRO A 959 37.60 -18.35 56.72
C PRO A 959 37.46 -19.08 55.36
N ASP A 960 38.54 -18.99 54.60
CA ASP A 960 38.73 -19.50 53.24
C ASP A 960 38.32 -20.96 53.01
N PRO A 961 37.64 -21.28 51.89
CA PRO A 961 37.49 -22.65 51.43
C PRO A 961 38.76 -23.16 50.73
N VAL A 962 39.05 -24.43 51.02
CA VAL A 962 40.14 -25.26 50.49
C VAL A 962 40.09 -25.36 48.95
N PRO A 963 41.24 -25.40 48.22
CA PRO A 963 41.24 -25.43 46.77
C PRO A 963 40.81 -26.81 46.22
N THR A 964 39.86 -26.79 45.29
CA THR A 964 39.56 -27.93 44.40
C THR A 964 40.55 -28.00 43.23
N PRO A 965 40.79 -29.19 42.64
CA PRO A 965 41.79 -29.38 41.59
C PRO A 965 41.40 -28.66 40.29
N ASP A 966 42.39 -28.10 39.59
CA ASP A 966 42.21 -27.38 38.33
C ASP A 966 41.31 -28.15 37.33
N PRO A 967 40.24 -27.54 36.81
CA PRO A 967 39.53 -28.08 35.66
C PRO A 967 40.48 -28.09 34.45
N ALA A 968 40.38 -29.14 33.63
CA ALA A 968 41.12 -29.25 32.38
C ALA A 968 40.91 -27.98 31.52
N PRO A 969 41.96 -27.52 30.79
CA PRO A 969 41.88 -26.28 30.04
C PRO A 969 40.71 -26.33 29.05
N VAL A 970 39.82 -25.34 29.15
CA VAL A 970 38.72 -25.14 28.18
C VAL A 970 39.35 -24.98 26.79
N PRO A 971 38.88 -25.72 25.77
CA PRO A 971 39.39 -25.56 24.41
C PRO A 971 39.25 -24.11 23.96
N ASP A 972 40.27 -23.56 23.33
CA ASP A 972 40.19 -22.24 22.72
C ASP A 972 39.36 -22.33 21.43
N HIS A 973 38.13 -21.80 21.48
CA HIS A 973 37.18 -21.85 20.36
C HIS A 973 37.68 -21.07 19.13
N THR A 974 38.68 -20.19 19.27
CA THR A 974 39.27 -19.44 18.14
C THR A 974 40.33 -20.24 17.37
N VAL A 975 40.75 -21.40 17.89
CA VAL A 975 41.74 -22.26 17.26
C VAL A 975 41.04 -23.48 16.67
N GLY A 976 41.00 -23.60 15.35
CA GLY A 976 40.15 -24.56 14.67
C GLY A 976 40.40 -24.65 13.18
N THR A 977 39.48 -25.28 12.46
CA THR A 977 39.54 -25.41 11.01
C THR A 977 38.15 -25.23 10.42
N TRP A 978 38.05 -24.41 9.37
CA TRP A 978 36.82 -24.27 8.58
C TRP A 978 36.49 -25.59 7.88
N MET A 979 35.22 -25.99 8.00
CA MET A 979 34.68 -27.19 7.40
C MET A 979 33.47 -26.80 6.55
N ASN A 980 33.23 -27.51 5.45
CA ASN A 980 32.02 -27.38 4.64
C ASN A 980 31.54 -28.78 4.27
N ASP A 981 30.27 -29.06 4.51
CA ASP A 981 29.63 -30.36 4.30
C ASP A 981 28.62 -30.36 3.15
N GLY A 982 28.54 -29.28 2.37
CA GLY A 982 27.57 -29.06 1.30
C GLY A 982 26.27 -28.39 1.76
N VAL A 983 26.02 -28.27 3.08
CA VAL A 983 24.90 -27.51 3.66
C VAL A 983 25.35 -26.09 4.00
N GLY A 984 26.55 -25.93 4.55
CA GLY A 984 27.12 -24.63 4.88
C GLY A 984 28.54 -24.71 5.44
N TRP A 985 29.16 -23.56 5.66
CA TRP A 985 30.45 -23.48 6.34
C TRP A 985 30.26 -23.51 7.86
N TRP A 986 31.12 -24.22 8.58
CA TRP A 986 31.13 -24.30 10.05
C TRP A 986 32.55 -24.38 10.60
N TRP A 987 32.74 -23.98 11.86
CA TRP A 987 34.07 -23.91 12.49
C TRP A 987 34.31 -25.07 13.45
N LYS A 988 35.27 -25.95 13.13
CA LYS A 988 35.64 -27.09 13.98
C LYS A 988 36.72 -26.69 14.99
N ILE A 989 36.44 -26.81 16.27
CA ILE A 989 37.33 -26.36 17.35
C ILE A 989 38.43 -27.41 17.63
N THR A 990 39.66 -26.94 17.81
CA THR A 990 40.83 -27.77 18.15
C THR A 990 40.70 -28.24 19.59
N GLY A 991 40.52 -29.55 19.80
CA GLY A 991 40.19 -30.14 21.10
C GLY A 991 38.80 -30.81 21.15
N GLY A 992 37.98 -30.60 20.11
CA GLY A 992 36.66 -31.24 19.95
C GLY A 992 35.51 -30.22 19.91
N GLY A 993 34.41 -30.59 19.25
CA GLY A 993 33.24 -29.70 19.07
C GLY A 993 33.32 -28.78 17.85
N TYR A 994 32.34 -27.89 17.75
CA TYR A 994 32.23 -26.87 16.69
C TYR A 994 31.47 -25.65 17.21
N ALA A 995 31.68 -24.49 16.57
CA ALA A 995 31.08 -23.24 16.98
C ALA A 995 29.56 -23.22 16.75
N LYS A 996 28.76 -22.80 17.72
CA LYS A 996 27.27 -22.78 17.63
C LYS A 996 26.65 -21.76 18.58
N ASN A 997 25.66 -20.99 18.09
CA ASN A 997 25.04 -19.89 18.84
C ASN A 997 26.05 -18.92 19.45
N GLU A 998 27.13 -18.64 18.72
CA GLU A 998 28.23 -17.83 19.24
C GLU A 998 28.84 -16.95 18.15
N THR A 999 29.58 -15.95 18.61
CA THR A 999 30.35 -15.02 17.79
C THR A 999 31.84 -15.29 17.99
N LEU A 1000 32.58 -15.52 16.91
CA LEU A 1000 34.03 -15.75 16.96
C LEU A 1000 34.78 -14.69 16.15
N ILE A 1001 35.93 -14.27 16.66
CA ILE A 1001 36.89 -13.43 15.93
C ILE A 1001 37.97 -14.34 15.35
N LEU A 1002 37.88 -14.60 14.05
CA LEU A 1002 38.77 -15.52 13.34
C LEU A 1002 39.57 -14.74 12.30
N GLY A 1003 40.90 -14.78 12.40
CA GLY A 1003 41.78 -14.05 11.48
C GLY A 1003 41.57 -12.53 11.49
N GLY A 1004 41.05 -11.96 12.59
CA GLY A 1004 40.74 -10.54 12.72
C GLY A 1004 39.35 -10.13 12.21
N SER A 1005 38.53 -11.06 11.70
CA SER A 1005 37.16 -10.79 11.27
C SER A 1005 36.14 -11.45 12.20
N VAL A 1006 34.98 -10.83 12.35
CA VAL A 1006 33.87 -11.34 13.18
C VAL A 1006 32.99 -12.26 12.36
N TYR A 1007 32.74 -13.47 12.86
CA TYR A 1007 31.84 -14.47 12.28
C TYR A 1007 30.76 -14.85 13.29
N ARG A 1008 29.55 -15.14 12.81
CA ARG A 1008 28.41 -15.57 13.63
C ARG A 1008 27.93 -16.93 13.19
N PHE A 1009 27.62 -17.79 14.16
CA PHE A 1009 27.17 -19.16 13.92
C PHE A 1009 25.77 -19.36 14.47
N ASP A 1010 24.90 -19.96 13.65
CA ASP A 1010 23.52 -20.25 14.01
C ASP A 1010 23.42 -21.37 15.07
N GLN A 1011 22.18 -21.72 15.43
CA GLN A 1011 21.89 -22.80 16.36
C GLN A 1011 22.25 -24.19 15.86
N ASN A 1012 22.64 -24.37 14.61
CA ASN A 1012 23.11 -25.63 14.06
C ASN A 1012 24.64 -25.65 13.89
N GLY A 1013 25.28 -24.50 14.08
CA GLY A 1013 26.72 -24.26 13.95
C GLY A 1013 27.16 -23.82 12.58
N TYR A 1014 26.23 -23.43 11.70
CA TYR A 1014 26.54 -22.91 10.38
C TYR A 1014 26.79 -21.40 10.43
N MET A 1015 27.79 -20.98 9.68
CA MET A 1015 28.21 -19.59 9.52
C MET A 1015 27.12 -18.78 8.80
N LEU A 1016 26.76 -17.64 9.39
CA LEU A 1016 25.78 -16.71 8.84
C LEU A 1016 26.44 -15.75 7.83
N SER A 1017 25.69 -15.41 6.78
CA SER A 1017 26.04 -14.43 5.74
C SER A 1017 24.84 -13.52 5.43
N GLY A 1018 25.07 -12.34 4.85
CA GLY A 1018 24.04 -11.34 4.59
C GLY A 1018 23.68 -10.52 5.84
N TRP A 1019 22.47 -9.98 5.88
CA TRP A 1019 21.97 -9.26 7.05
C TRP A 1019 21.66 -10.23 8.20
N VAL A 1020 22.26 -9.98 9.36
CA VAL A 1020 22.11 -10.79 10.57
C VAL A 1020 21.71 -9.85 11.71
N TYR A 1021 20.59 -10.15 12.36
CA TYR A 1021 20.17 -9.45 13.58
C TYR A 1021 20.79 -10.14 14.79
N TRP A 1022 21.59 -9.42 15.56
CA TRP A 1022 22.35 -9.96 16.69
C TRP A 1022 22.54 -8.90 17.78
N ASP A 1023 22.37 -9.28 19.04
CA ASP A 1023 22.51 -8.38 20.21
C ASP A 1023 21.76 -7.05 20.07
N GLY A 1024 20.55 -7.10 19.51
CA GLY A 1024 19.66 -5.94 19.38
C GLY A 1024 19.92 -5.05 18.15
N ALA A 1025 20.92 -5.37 17.32
CA ALA A 1025 21.27 -4.58 16.13
C ALA A 1025 21.39 -5.42 14.86
N TRP A 1026 21.20 -4.78 13.71
CA TRP A 1026 21.48 -5.39 12.40
C TRP A 1026 22.96 -5.25 12.05
N HIS A 1027 23.55 -6.34 11.56
CA HIS A 1027 24.91 -6.40 11.04
C HIS A 1027 24.89 -7.02 9.65
N TYR A 1028 25.86 -6.69 8.80
CA TYR A 1028 25.99 -7.33 7.49
C TYR A 1028 27.26 -8.17 7.42
N HIS A 1029 27.12 -9.43 7.00
CA HIS A 1029 28.20 -10.37 6.75
C HIS A 1029 28.33 -10.59 5.24
N ASN A 1030 29.55 -10.53 4.70
CA ASN A 1030 29.76 -10.74 3.27
C ASN A 1030 29.55 -12.22 2.86
N GLY A 1031 29.75 -12.55 1.58
CA GLY A 1031 29.59 -13.91 1.07
C GLY A 1031 30.53 -14.95 1.70
N ASP A 1032 31.63 -14.51 2.31
CA ASP A 1032 32.56 -15.35 3.06
C ASP A 1032 32.20 -15.41 4.57
N GLY A 1033 31.11 -14.76 4.99
CA GLY A 1033 30.62 -14.71 6.37
C GLY A 1033 31.33 -13.72 7.29
N ALA A 1034 32.28 -12.93 6.77
CA ALA A 1034 32.97 -11.92 7.56
C ALA A 1034 32.07 -10.68 7.74
N GLN A 1035 31.93 -10.21 8.97
CA GLN A 1035 31.21 -8.98 9.28
C GLN A 1035 31.85 -7.77 8.58
N MET A 1036 31.05 -6.99 7.87
CA MET A 1036 31.44 -5.73 7.26
C MET A 1036 31.31 -4.57 8.27
N THR A 1037 32.18 -3.57 8.11
CA THR A 1037 32.12 -2.28 8.80
C THR A 1037 32.35 -1.15 7.80
N GLY A 1038 31.94 0.07 8.13
CA GLY A 1038 32.00 1.24 7.27
C GLY A 1038 30.91 1.26 6.19
N TRP A 1039 31.20 1.94 5.07
CA TRP A 1039 30.29 2.07 3.95
C TRP A 1039 30.10 0.75 3.19
N ALA A 1040 28.84 0.37 2.95
CA ALA A 1040 28.48 -0.80 2.17
C ALA A 1040 27.48 -0.43 1.07
N ASN A 1041 27.79 -0.79 -0.18
CA ASN A 1041 26.86 -0.68 -1.30
C ASN A 1041 26.29 -2.07 -1.63
N LEU A 1042 25.01 -2.27 -1.33
CA LEU A 1042 24.33 -3.55 -1.47
C LEU A 1042 23.16 -3.36 -2.43
N GLY A 1043 23.29 -3.92 -3.64
CA GLY A 1043 22.23 -3.86 -4.66
C GLY A 1043 21.91 -2.44 -5.16
N GLY A 1044 22.85 -1.50 -5.09
CA GLY A 1044 22.66 -0.11 -5.50
C GLY A 1044 22.23 0.83 -4.36
N ALA A 1045 21.95 0.31 -3.17
CA ALA A 1045 21.65 1.09 -1.98
C ALA A 1045 22.88 1.20 -1.07
N TRP A 1046 23.12 2.39 -0.51
CA TRP A 1046 24.23 2.64 0.43
C TRP A 1046 23.77 2.52 1.88
N PHE A 1047 24.58 1.84 2.69
CA PHE A 1047 24.42 1.66 4.13
C PHE A 1047 25.71 2.07 4.83
N TYR A 1048 25.61 2.42 6.12
CA TYR A 1048 26.78 2.63 6.96
C TYR A 1048 26.70 1.71 8.18
N LEU A 1049 27.75 0.91 8.34
CA LEU A 1049 27.93 -0.02 9.45
C LEU A 1049 28.99 0.58 10.38
N MET A 1050 28.67 0.71 11.66
CA MET A 1050 29.55 1.33 12.65
C MET A 1050 30.96 0.69 12.64
N PRO A 1051 32.06 1.45 12.54
CA PRO A 1051 33.41 0.89 12.46
C PRO A 1051 33.83 0.02 13.66
N ASP A 1052 33.30 0.29 14.84
CA ASP A 1052 33.64 -0.37 16.10
C ASP A 1052 32.82 -1.65 16.37
N SER A 1053 31.54 -1.63 16.00
CA SER A 1053 30.56 -2.68 16.34
C SER A 1053 30.02 -3.42 15.10
N GLY A 1054 30.09 -2.79 13.93
CA GLY A 1054 29.44 -3.25 12.69
C GLY A 1054 27.93 -3.12 12.70
N ALA A 1055 27.35 -2.42 13.69
CA ALA A 1055 25.92 -2.18 13.76
C ALA A 1055 25.46 -1.23 12.66
N MET A 1056 24.33 -1.53 12.03
CA MET A 1056 23.73 -0.70 11.00
C MET A 1056 23.21 0.61 11.59
N VAL A 1057 23.59 1.72 10.96
CA VAL A 1057 23.15 3.06 11.37
C VAL A 1057 21.79 3.39 10.77
N THR A 1058 20.95 4.03 11.59
CA THR A 1058 19.67 4.66 11.19
C THR A 1058 19.61 6.09 11.74
N GLY A 1059 18.84 6.96 11.09
CA GLY A 1059 18.70 8.36 11.45
C GLY A 1059 19.90 9.22 11.02
N TRP A 1060 20.04 10.40 11.64
CA TRP A 1060 21.16 11.30 11.42
C TRP A 1060 22.45 10.71 12.00
N HIS A 1061 23.50 10.65 11.18
CA HIS A 1061 24.80 10.18 11.63
C HIS A 1061 25.95 10.94 10.96
N MET A 1062 26.99 11.22 11.72
CA MET A 1062 28.15 11.97 11.24
C MET A 1062 29.27 11.02 10.84
N VAL A 1063 29.65 11.04 9.56
CA VAL A 1063 30.73 10.22 8.99
C VAL A 1063 31.77 11.15 8.40
N GLU A 1064 33.02 11.04 8.85
CA GLU A 1064 34.16 11.86 8.36
C GLU A 1064 33.85 13.37 8.32
N ASN A 1065 33.26 13.88 9.40
CA ASN A 1065 32.90 15.30 9.57
C ASN A 1065 31.80 15.81 8.61
N LYS A 1066 31.00 14.91 8.03
CA LYS A 1066 29.80 15.22 7.25
C LYS A 1066 28.60 14.49 7.82
N TRP A 1067 27.44 15.15 7.83
CA TRP A 1067 26.19 14.54 8.25
C TRP A 1067 25.53 13.79 7.11
N PHE A 1068 25.00 12.61 7.39
CA PHE A 1068 24.20 11.78 6.50
C PHE A 1068 22.91 11.39 7.22
N TYR A 1069 21.87 11.05 6.46
CA TYR A 1069 20.65 10.51 7.02
C TYR A 1069 20.38 9.12 6.46
N PHE A 1070 20.16 8.15 7.35
CA PHE A 1070 19.82 6.78 7.01
C PHE A 1070 18.36 6.50 7.40
N ALA A 1071 17.54 5.98 6.49
CA ALA A 1071 16.16 5.63 6.77
C ALA A 1071 16.06 4.49 7.82
N ALA A 1072 14.85 4.19 8.28
CA ALA A 1072 14.64 3.14 9.31
C ALA A 1072 15.13 1.74 8.87
N ASN A 1073 15.19 1.48 7.56
CA ASN A 1073 15.75 0.26 6.99
C ASN A 1073 17.28 0.35 6.72
N GLY A 1074 17.95 1.44 7.15
CA GLY A 1074 19.39 1.66 7.03
C GLY A 1074 19.86 2.27 5.70
N VAL A 1075 18.96 2.54 4.75
CA VAL A 1075 19.34 3.10 3.43
C VAL A 1075 19.65 4.60 3.55
N MET A 1076 20.81 5.01 3.04
CA MET A 1076 21.23 6.41 2.96
C MET A 1076 20.31 7.24 2.05
N SER A 1077 19.82 8.38 2.54
CA SER A 1077 18.97 9.29 1.79
C SER A 1077 19.76 10.30 0.95
N THR A 1078 19.17 10.76 -0.15
CA THR A 1078 19.67 11.82 -1.04
C THR A 1078 18.52 12.75 -1.44
N GLY A 1079 18.80 14.00 -1.79
CA GLY A 1079 17.81 15.00 -2.17
C GLY A 1079 17.16 15.71 -0.97
N TRP A 1080 15.97 16.27 -1.16
CA TRP A 1080 15.22 16.92 -0.09
C TRP A 1080 14.72 15.91 0.95
N LEU A 1081 14.95 16.22 2.22
CA LEU A 1081 14.54 15.42 3.37
C LEU A 1081 13.77 16.28 4.37
N HIS A 1082 12.56 15.87 4.73
CA HIS A 1082 11.76 16.53 5.76
C HIS A 1082 11.74 15.69 7.04
N VAL A 1083 12.35 16.19 8.11
CA VAL A 1083 12.45 15.51 9.41
C VAL A 1083 12.26 16.54 10.52
N ASN A 1084 11.43 16.21 11.52
CA ASN A 1084 11.13 17.07 12.68
C ASN A 1084 10.66 18.50 12.31
N GLY A 1085 9.84 18.62 11.25
CA GLY A 1085 9.28 19.90 10.80
C GLY A 1085 10.28 20.82 10.09
N GLN A 1086 11.47 20.33 9.76
CA GLN A 1086 12.49 21.09 9.03
C GLN A 1086 12.88 20.39 7.74
N TRP A 1087 13.15 21.18 6.70
CA TRP A 1087 13.68 20.70 5.43
C TRP A 1087 15.21 20.73 5.44
N TYR A 1088 15.81 19.65 4.95
CA TYR A 1088 17.23 19.48 4.73
C TYR A 1088 17.46 19.09 3.27
N TYR A 1089 18.65 19.34 2.75
CA TYR A 1089 19.06 18.82 1.45
C TYR A 1089 20.29 17.96 1.59
N LEU A 1090 20.22 16.73 1.09
CA LEU A 1090 21.32 15.78 1.05
C LEU A 1090 21.82 15.76 -0.40
N ASP A 1091 23.09 16.04 -0.60
CA ASP A 1091 23.71 16.00 -1.92
C ASP A 1091 23.56 14.61 -2.57
N PRO A 1092 23.83 14.47 -3.89
CA PRO A 1092 23.89 13.15 -4.52
C PRO A 1092 24.86 12.17 -3.85
N SER A 1093 25.83 12.68 -3.07
CA SER A 1093 26.73 11.88 -2.24
C SER A 1093 26.12 11.39 -0.92
N GLY A 1094 24.92 11.88 -0.56
CA GLY A 1094 24.24 11.67 0.72
C GLY A 1094 24.61 12.67 1.82
N ALA A 1095 25.66 13.47 1.62
CA ALA A 1095 26.10 14.45 2.60
C ALA A 1095 25.11 15.62 2.71
N MET A 1096 24.81 16.04 3.93
CA MET A 1096 23.94 17.17 4.21
C MET A 1096 24.60 18.48 3.77
N HIS A 1097 23.88 19.24 2.95
CA HIS A 1097 24.32 20.52 2.44
C HIS A 1097 24.14 21.62 3.50
N THR A 1098 25.13 22.51 3.63
CA THR A 1098 25.08 23.72 4.46
C THR A 1098 25.45 24.95 3.63
N GLY A 1099 24.95 26.12 4.01
CA GLY A 1099 25.15 27.37 3.27
C GLY A 1099 24.34 27.44 1.96
N TRP A 1100 24.85 28.21 1.01
CA TRP A 1100 24.18 28.49 -0.27
C TRP A 1100 24.06 27.24 -1.14
N LEU A 1101 22.83 26.90 -1.51
CA LEU A 1101 22.48 25.77 -2.35
C LEU A 1101 21.75 26.27 -3.60
N GLN A 1102 22.25 25.90 -4.78
CA GLN A 1102 21.57 26.20 -6.04
C GLN A 1102 20.94 24.93 -6.62
N LEU A 1103 19.62 24.95 -6.78
CA LEU A 1103 18.88 23.88 -7.45
C LEU A 1103 18.10 24.49 -8.63
N GLY A 1104 18.55 24.18 -9.84
CA GLY A 1104 18.02 24.82 -11.05
C GLY A 1104 18.29 26.34 -11.05
N SER A 1105 17.25 27.14 -11.28
CA SER A 1105 17.31 28.61 -11.25
C SER A 1105 17.18 29.21 -9.84
N HIS A 1106 16.85 28.40 -8.83
CA HIS A 1106 16.57 28.88 -7.49
C HIS A 1106 17.77 28.71 -6.55
N TRP A 1107 17.94 29.71 -5.69
CA TRP A 1107 18.90 29.68 -4.61
C TRP A 1107 18.19 29.45 -3.28
N TYR A 1108 18.78 28.63 -2.44
CA TYR A 1108 18.36 28.33 -1.08
C TYR A 1108 19.52 28.61 -0.15
N PHE A 1109 19.22 28.86 1.12
CA PHE A 1109 20.26 28.94 2.14
C PHE A 1109 19.99 27.93 3.24
N MET A 1110 20.85 26.94 3.33
CA MET A 1110 20.84 25.96 4.40
C MET A 1110 21.63 26.53 5.57
N SER A 1111 21.08 26.47 6.78
CA SER A 1111 21.76 26.91 7.99
C SER A 1111 23.05 26.10 8.25
N GLU A 1112 23.87 26.52 9.22
CA GLU A 1112 25.05 25.75 9.64
C GLU A 1112 24.70 24.34 10.14
N ARG A 1113 23.45 24.13 10.56
CA ARG A 1113 22.92 22.81 10.95
C ARG A 1113 22.14 22.12 9.82
N GLY A 1114 22.20 22.65 8.60
CA GLY A 1114 21.60 22.07 7.40
C GLY A 1114 20.10 22.29 7.21
N ALA A 1115 19.41 22.89 8.19
CA ALA A 1115 17.99 23.23 8.04
C ALA A 1115 17.81 24.39 7.04
N MET A 1116 16.86 24.27 6.14
CA MET A 1116 16.52 25.27 5.13
C MET A 1116 16.03 26.56 5.79
N THR A 1117 16.58 27.69 5.37
CA THR A 1117 16.20 29.01 5.92
C THR A 1117 14.97 29.55 5.22
N ILE A 1118 14.07 30.15 6.00
CA ILE A 1118 12.94 30.95 5.54
C ILE A 1118 12.97 32.31 6.23
N GLY A 1119 12.32 33.31 5.63
CA GLY A 1119 12.24 34.69 6.12
C GLY A 1119 13.54 35.50 5.96
N TRP A 1120 13.64 36.58 6.73
CA TRP A 1120 14.79 37.48 6.75
C TRP A 1120 16.03 36.81 7.36
N ARG A 1121 17.15 36.88 6.64
CA ARG A 1121 18.42 36.32 7.12
C ARG A 1121 19.61 37.21 6.75
N PRO A 1122 20.47 37.56 7.72
CA PRO A 1122 21.76 38.15 7.39
C PRO A 1122 22.73 37.05 6.94
N VAL A 1123 23.36 37.23 5.79
CA VAL A 1123 24.41 36.34 5.28
C VAL A 1123 25.62 37.19 4.89
N GLY A 1124 26.68 37.10 5.69
CA GLY A 1124 27.84 38.01 5.56
C GLY A 1124 27.48 39.45 5.94
N SER A 1125 27.78 40.41 5.07
CA SER A 1125 27.49 41.84 5.29
C SER A 1125 26.15 42.31 4.71
N ALA A 1126 25.38 41.41 4.09
CA ALA A 1126 24.13 41.72 3.41
C ALA A 1126 22.94 40.96 4.02
N TRP A 1127 21.75 41.53 3.86
CA TRP A 1127 20.49 40.89 4.24
C TRP A 1127 19.84 40.24 3.02
N TYR A 1128 19.22 39.10 3.25
CA TYR A 1128 18.51 38.30 2.25
C TYR A 1128 17.13 37.96 2.79
N TYR A 1129 16.20 37.65 1.89
CA TYR A 1129 14.89 37.14 2.25
C TYR A 1129 14.60 35.84 1.51
N PHE A 1130 14.17 34.83 2.26
CA PHE A 1130 13.81 33.52 1.73
C PHE A 1130 12.30 33.31 1.90
N GLY A 1131 11.59 32.94 0.84
CA GLY A 1131 10.14 32.69 0.91
C GLY A 1131 9.80 31.46 1.76
N ALA A 1132 8.50 31.17 1.91
CA ALA A 1132 8.04 30.00 2.68
C ALA A 1132 8.54 28.65 2.10
N SER A 1133 8.82 28.61 0.80
CA SER A 1133 9.47 27.47 0.12
C SER A 1133 10.99 27.42 0.30
N GLY A 1134 11.59 28.38 1.02
CA GLY A 1134 13.03 28.53 1.22
C GLY A 1134 13.80 29.15 0.06
N GLN A 1135 13.11 29.56 -1.01
CA GLN A 1135 13.72 30.19 -2.17
C GLN A 1135 14.14 31.63 -1.87
N MET A 1136 15.36 31.98 -2.24
CA MET A 1136 15.93 33.32 -2.11
C MET A 1136 15.20 34.30 -3.04
N SER A 1137 14.78 35.42 -2.47
CA SER A 1137 14.09 36.47 -3.20
C SER A 1137 15.06 37.36 -3.96
N THR A 1138 14.65 37.82 -5.14
CA THR A 1138 15.36 38.83 -5.95
C THR A 1138 14.35 39.85 -6.47
N GLY A 1139 14.81 41.02 -6.89
CA GLY A 1139 13.95 42.09 -7.39
C GLY A 1139 13.14 42.78 -6.30
N TRP A 1140 12.06 43.46 -6.70
CA TRP A 1140 11.13 44.11 -5.79
C TRP A 1140 10.31 43.07 -5.03
N GLN A 1141 10.22 43.23 -3.71
CA GLN A 1141 9.47 42.35 -2.82
C GLN A 1141 8.75 43.18 -1.78
N GLN A 1142 7.45 42.94 -1.61
CA GLN A 1142 6.69 43.52 -0.52
C GLN A 1142 6.70 42.55 0.66
N ILE A 1143 7.32 42.94 1.77
CA ILE A 1143 7.48 42.10 2.96
C ILE A 1143 6.94 42.87 4.17
N SER A 1144 5.94 42.29 4.83
CA SER A 1144 5.24 42.92 5.97
C SER A 1144 4.75 44.35 5.66
N GLY A 1145 4.28 44.58 4.42
CA GLY A 1145 3.72 45.87 3.98
C GLY A 1145 4.74 46.92 3.51
N ALA A 1146 6.04 46.68 3.69
CA ALA A 1146 7.09 47.56 3.19
C ALA A 1146 7.75 46.99 1.93
N TRP A 1147 8.13 47.88 1.01
CA TRP A 1147 8.83 47.50 -0.22
C TRP A 1147 10.33 47.43 0.00
N TYR A 1148 10.91 46.33 -0.44
CA TYR A 1148 12.34 46.10 -0.48
C TYR A 1148 12.76 45.79 -1.90
N TYR A 1149 14.01 46.06 -2.24
CA TYR A 1149 14.61 45.59 -3.47
C TYR A 1149 15.82 44.73 -3.17
N PHE A 1150 15.83 43.53 -3.71
CA PHE A 1150 16.95 42.60 -3.64
C PHE A 1150 17.64 42.58 -5.01
N GLY A 1151 18.97 42.72 -5.02
CA GLY A 1151 19.76 42.63 -6.23
C GLY A 1151 19.61 41.29 -6.94
N THR A 1152 20.19 41.15 -8.13
CA THR A 1152 20.24 39.86 -8.84
C THR A 1152 21.00 38.77 -8.07
N GLY A 1153 21.83 39.18 -7.11
CA GLY A 1153 22.50 38.28 -6.16
C GLY A 1153 21.69 37.98 -4.91
N GLY A 1154 20.47 38.53 -4.75
CA GLY A 1154 19.58 38.39 -3.59
C GLY A 1154 19.88 39.33 -2.43
N ASP A 1155 20.89 40.17 -2.54
CA ASP A 1155 21.28 41.13 -1.51
C ASP A 1155 20.31 42.31 -1.42
N MET A 1156 19.83 42.59 -0.21
CA MET A 1156 18.92 43.71 0.04
C MET A 1156 19.64 45.05 -0.15
N TYR A 1157 19.06 45.92 -0.96
CA TYR A 1157 19.61 47.25 -1.23
C TYR A 1157 19.30 48.23 -0.10
N THR A 1158 20.32 48.98 0.32
CA THR A 1158 20.20 50.13 1.24
C THR A 1158 20.84 51.36 0.61
N GLY A 1159 20.31 52.56 0.86
CA GLY A 1159 20.79 53.80 0.24
C GLY A 1159 20.27 54.01 -1.17
N ARG A 1160 20.94 54.84 -1.98
CA ARG A 1160 20.45 55.26 -3.30
C ARG A 1160 20.98 54.36 -4.42
N HIS A 1161 20.08 53.71 -5.17
CA HIS A 1161 20.40 52.75 -6.24
C HIS A 1161 19.65 53.05 -7.54
N TRP A 1162 20.24 52.68 -8.68
CA TRP A 1162 19.64 52.84 -10.01
C TRP A 1162 19.04 51.52 -10.47
N ILE A 1163 17.71 51.46 -10.57
CA ILE A 1163 16.94 50.24 -10.87
C ILE A 1163 15.96 50.60 -11.98
N GLY A 1164 15.86 49.80 -13.04
CA GLY A 1164 14.83 49.98 -14.09
C GLY A 1164 14.73 51.41 -14.67
N TRP A 1165 15.87 52.08 -14.90
CA TRP A 1165 15.99 53.45 -15.44
C TRP A 1165 15.56 54.61 -14.52
N ARG A 1166 15.45 54.37 -13.22
CA ARG A 1166 15.17 55.42 -12.22
C ARG A 1166 16.02 55.24 -10.96
N TRP A 1167 16.28 56.33 -10.24
CA TRP A 1167 16.90 56.29 -8.92
C TRP A 1167 15.85 56.00 -7.86
N TYR A 1168 16.13 55.03 -6.99
CA TYR A 1168 15.34 54.70 -5.81
C TYR A 1168 16.20 54.86 -4.56
N THR A 1169 15.60 55.35 -3.48
CA THR A 1169 16.30 55.48 -2.19
C THR A 1169 15.70 54.53 -1.18
N PHE A 1170 16.56 53.72 -0.57
CA PHE A 1170 16.21 52.76 0.48
C PHE A 1170 16.80 53.20 1.82
N GLY A 1171 16.07 52.96 2.90
CA GLY A 1171 16.52 53.18 4.27
C GLY A 1171 17.69 52.29 4.65
N SER A 1172 18.26 52.52 5.83
CA SER A 1172 19.31 51.65 6.40
C SER A 1172 18.81 50.24 6.74
N ASP A 1173 17.49 50.11 6.90
CA ASP A 1173 16.76 48.85 7.08
C ASP A 1173 16.29 48.25 5.75
N GLY A 1174 16.58 48.89 4.61
CA GLY A 1174 16.27 48.41 3.26
C GLY A 1174 14.88 48.78 2.74
N GLN A 1175 14.05 49.42 3.56
CA GLN A 1175 12.72 49.86 3.13
C GLN A 1175 12.82 50.97 2.08
N TRP A 1176 12.02 50.88 1.03
CA TRP A 1176 11.95 51.91 0.01
C TRP A 1176 11.30 53.18 0.56
N LEU A 1177 11.96 54.33 0.35
CA LEU A 1177 11.56 55.63 0.88
C LEU A 1177 11.03 56.61 -0.19
N GLY A 1178 11.09 56.25 -1.49
CA GLY A 1178 10.68 57.10 -2.62
C GLY A 1178 11.63 57.16 -3.80
#